data_AF-A0A3E2HL24-F1
#
_entry.id   AF-A0A3E2HL24-F1
#
_cell.length_a   1.000
_cell.length_b   1.000
_cell.length_c   1.000
_cell.angle_alpha   90.00
_cell.angle_beta   90.00
_cell.angle_gamma   90.00
#
_symmetry.space_group_name_H-M   'P 1'
#
loop_
_entity.id
_entity.type
_entity.pdbx_description
1 polymer ?
#
loop_
_entity_poly.entity_id
_entity_poly.type
_entity_poly.pdbx_seq_one_letter_code
_entity_poly.pdbx_strand_id
1 'polypeptide(L)'
;MVIIGACVSPDSQDNSNAHTWFNCVEEVVFVDDDFTGNTTLTLDSHGPRLSIDRQRIQALQAAYTVCVYQNWEGTDISKSRIRRFRYATVVSTVRDIGITTAKHQVYSQQARHEFSWDDFVASEELIRTFLWVFLLDTGFVIFNNLPPRMVIKEMKMHMAAPEACFQAATEDECYQQIHKWLPADASYWKISFRTAFENICKNNFSTNLAHLTATLGPLNLFALISGIHALIFHFQNSFESSQLLLPIRTALTNWETAWQLYSTSFLDVLPHSPHSTVDNSVLSPEAMWKRVGFCRFSPEFWLLGRLMIDRLSAIEASGSENVDTCWEESLASLSDEPSDPILNNQTCEVDHNTMVSLAESGTLASKWPEALDLAGSNNPCRLEGEIGDLIVLGEIPKEIDGTFYRVMCDPFVPPHPGNVPIDGDGSVSAFRIHNGRVDMKIRYVETERYKLERKANRQLFGLYRNPFTHHPCVRAAVDSTANTNLVLWANQLLALKEVALPYSLDPNTLEMLNGQGEYRTYSWENCMPIPTGGAWEGEDGKLYFESTRVHDNAFPFFPPDDGRIPAPETKADFVRWEIDLQKPSGSKVVDPLVIVDVPSEFPRIDERFMTHEHEFVFLNVFIPQKSDGKKNIFFGLNGLAMHSHKTGQTRWFYPGDESQMQEPVFIPRSKDAPEGDGWVISMVERRGENRNDLVVIDTKVFEKPVAIIQLPFHVKAQIHGNWVDAATLGEWKSLVKEIPDFKISGLGALEPLFIKSKV
;
A
#
# COMPACT_ATOMS: atom_id res chain seq x y z
N MET A 1 12.86 -32.44 -5.48
CA MET A 1 12.17 -33.68 -5.90
C MET A 1 11.86 -34.62 -4.74
N VAL A 2 12.84 -35.04 -3.93
CA VAL A 2 12.60 -35.94 -2.77
C VAL A 2 11.53 -35.40 -1.81
N ILE A 3 11.60 -34.11 -1.44
CA ILE A 3 10.61 -33.45 -0.58
C ILE A 3 9.20 -33.50 -1.18
N ILE A 4 9.06 -33.18 -2.48
CA ILE A 4 7.76 -33.26 -3.16
C ILE A 4 7.21 -34.69 -3.15
N GLY A 5 8.07 -35.68 -3.37
CA GLY A 5 7.68 -37.09 -3.36
C GLY A 5 7.20 -37.52 -1.96
N ALA A 6 7.88 -37.05 -0.91
CA ALA A 6 7.49 -37.31 0.46
C ALA A 6 6.17 -36.61 0.85
N CYS A 7 5.90 -35.41 0.33
CA CYS A 7 4.61 -34.72 0.53
C CYS A 7 3.42 -35.53 0.00
N VAL A 8 3.59 -36.21 -1.13
CA VAL A 8 2.53 -37.01 -1.78
C VAL A 8 2.64 -38.51 -1.48
N SER A 9 3.53 -38.89 -0.55
CA SER A 9 3.69 -40.29 -0.12
C SER A 9 2.42 -40.74 0.61
N PRO A 10 1.96 -41.98 0.38
CA PRO A 10 0.87 -42.57 1.17
C PRO A 10 1.30 -42.88 2.62
N ASP A 11 2.60 -42.87 2.93
CA ASP A 11 3.12 -43.02 4.29
C ASP A 11 3.12 -41.67 5.02
N SER A 12 2.39 -41.58 6.13
CA SER A 12 2.28 -40.36 6.93
C SER A 12 3.61 -39.96 7.58
N GLN A 13 4.53 -40.91 7.80
CA GLN A 13 5.86 -40.63 8.34
C GLN A 13 6.73 -39.86 7.34
N ASP A 14 6.62 -40.19 6.05
CA ASP A 14 7.34 -39.47 4.99
C ASP A 14 6.89 -38.02 4.91
N ASN A 15 5.57 -37.78 4.97
CA ASN A 15 4.99 -36.44 4.97
C ASN A 15 5.47 -35.62 6.18
N SER A 16 5.41 -36.22 7.38
CA SER A 16 5.90 -35.58 8.62
C SER A 16 7.39 -35.23 8.56
N ASN A 17 8.22 -36.15 8.05
CA ASN A 17 9.65 -35.92 7.88
C ASN A 17 9.94 -34.82 6.85
N ALA A 18 9.14 -34.71 5.79
CA ALA A 18 9.30 -33.70 4.76
C ALA A 18 9.14 -32.27 5.32
N HIS A 19 8.16 -32.06 6.21
CA HIS A 19 7.89 -30.74 6.81
C HIS A 19 9.09 -30.12 7.51
N THR A 20 9.93 -30.94 8.17
CA THR A 20 11.15 -30.46 8.84
C THR A 20 12.13 -29.77 7.88
N TRP A 21 12.11 -30.16 6.61
CA TRP A 21 13.04 -29.67 5.58
C TRP A 21 12.49 -28.52 4.75
N PHE A 22 11.20 -28.19 4.84
CA PHE A 22 10.56 -27.22 3.94
C PHE A 22 11.25 -25.86 3.91
N ASN A 23 11.50 -25.27 5.08
CA ASN A 23 12.15 -23.97 5.18
C ASN A 23 13.64 -24.05 4.80
N CYS A 24 14.34 -25.11 5.20
CA CYS A 24 15.75 -25.26 4.86
C CYS A 24 15.96 -25.36 3.34
N VAL A 25 15.14 -26.18 2.67
CA VAL A 25 15.19 -26.34 1.20
C VAL A 25 14.74 -25.07 0.50
N GLU A 26 13.73 -24.37 1.03
CA GLU A 26 13.35 -23.05 0.50
C GLU A 26 14.52 -22.07 0.55
N GLU A 27 15.17 -21.90 1.70
CA GLU A 27 16.28 -20.94 1.81
C GLU A 27 17.46 -21.35 0.92
N VAL A 28 17.82 -22.62 0.87
CA VAL A 28 18.93 -23.10 0.00
C VAL A 28 18.66 -22.77 -1.47
N VAL A 29 17.44 -23.01 -1.96
CA VAL A 29 17.09 -22.78 -3.36
C VAL A 29 17.04 -21.29 -3.70
N PHE A 30 16.58 -20.45 -2.77
CA PHE A 30 16.40 -19.02 -3.02
C PHE A 30 17.62 -18.14 -2.66
N VAL A 31 18.65 -18.72 -2.02
CA VAL A 31 19.95 -18.07 -1.76
C VAL A 31 21.00 -18.43 -2.83
N ASP A 32 20.71 -19.41 -3.69
CA ASP A 32 21.61 -19.86 -4.75
C ASP A 32 22.05 -18.70 -5.69
N ASP A 33 23.35 -18.59 -5.95
CA ASP A 33 23.94 -17.52 -6.77
C ASP A 33 23.44 -17.54 -8.22
N ASP A 34 23.09 -18.71 -8.77
CA ASP A 34 22.53 -18.83 -10.12
C ASP A 34 21.07 -18.36 -10.20
N PHE A 35 20.42 -18.26 -9.03
CA PHE A 35 19.07 -17.74 -8.85
C PHE A 35 19.06 -16.26 -8.39
N THR A 36 20.14 -15.78 -7.75
CA THR A 36 20.24 -14.43 -7.16
C THR A 36 21.22 -13.47 -7.87
N GLY A 37 22.07 -13.97 -8.77
CA GLY A 37 23.15 -13.22 -9.40
C GLY A 37 22.79 -12.42 -10.67
N ASN A 38 23.36 -11.21 -10.80
CA ASN A 38 23.40 -10.41 -12.03
C ASN A 38 24.50 -10.93 -12.98
N THR A 39 24.26 -12.03 -13.69
CA THR A 39 25.24 -12.53 -14.68
C THR A 39 24.90 -11.98 -16.06
N THR A 40 25.73 -11.06 -16.53
CA THR A 40 25.71 -10.51 -17.90
C THR A 40 25.73 -11.65 -18.92
N LEU A 41 24.74 -11.71 -19.81
CA LEU A 41 24.79 -12.56 -21.01
C LEU A 41 26.01 -12.16 -21.85
N THR A 42 27.12 -12.88 -21.75
CA THR A 42 28.22 -12.77 -22.71
C THR A 42 27.76 -13.32 -24.05
N LEU A 43 27.48 -12.42 -24.98
CA LEU A 43 27.30 -12.73 -26.39
C LEU A 43 28.65 -13.16 -26.98
N ASP A 44 29.01 -14.43 -26.83
CA ASP A 44 30.13 -14.99 -27.58
C ASP A 44 29.75 -15.16 -29.07
N SER A 45 30.65 -14.70 -29.92
CA SER A 45 30.45 -14.41 -31.35
C SER A 45 30.57 -15.65 -32.26
N HIS A 46 30.20 -16.84 -31.78
CA HIS A 46 30.31 -18.09 -32.54
C HIS A 46 29.03 -18.96 -32.48
N GLY A 47 27.99 -18.53 -33.21
CA GLY A 47 26.85 -19.38 -33.64
C GLY A 47 25.87 -19.81 -32.53
N PRO A 48 24.62 -20.18 -32.87
CA PRO A 48 23.59 -20.46 -31.89
C PRO A 48 23.74 -21.90 -31.36
N ARG A 49 24.69 -22.11 -30.46
CA ARG A 49 24.62 -23.27 -29.56
C ARG A 49 23.96 -22.78 -28.29
N LEU A 50 22.76 -23.29 -28.02
CA LEU A 50 22.09 -23.21 -26.73
C LEU A 50 22.93 -23.98 -25.70
N SER A 51 24.09 -23.45 -25.30
CA SER A 51 24.50 -23.58 -23.91
C SER A 51 23.61 -22.66 -23.10
N ILE A 52 22.28 -22.87 -23.15
CA ILE A 52 21.42 -22.35 -22.10
C ILE A 52 22.04 -22.91 -20.83
N ASP A 53 22.28 -22.02 -19.88
CA ASP A 53 22.83 -22.36 -18.60
C ASP A 53 21.88 -23.37 -17.93
N ARG A 54 22.15 -24.66 -18.15
CA ARG A 54 21.31 -25.78 -17.70
C ARG A 54 21.17 -25.74 -16.19
N GLN A 55 22.17 -25.20 -15.51
CA GLN A 55 22.19 -24.93 -14.08
C GLN A 55 21.11 -23.91 -13.69
N ARG A 56 20.95 -22.81 -14.45
CA ARG A 56 19.88 -21.83 -14.23
C ARG A 56 18.48 -22.38 -14.48
N ILE A 57 18.30 -23.24 -15.49
CA ILE A 57 17.01 -23.94 -15.70
C ILE A 57 16.71 -24.84 -14.49
N GLN A 58 17.69 -25.60 -14.02
CA GLN A 58 17.54 -26.48 -12.86
C GLN A 58 17.24 -25.69 -11.58
N ALA A 59 17.90 -24.56 -11.37
CA ALA A 59 17.62 -23.64 -10.26
C ALA A 59 16.19 -23.10 -10.34
N LEU A 60 15.73 -22.68 -11.52
CA LEU A 60 14.35 -22.24 -11.75
C LEU A 60 13.34 -23.36 -11.48
N GLN A 61 13.59 -24.59 -11.94
CA GLN A 61 12.75 -25.75 -11.67
C GLN A 61 12.70 -26.09 -10.18
N ALA A 62 13.82 -25.97 -9.47
CA ALA A 62 13.89 -26.15 -8.02
C ALA A 62 13.04 -25.08 -7.31
N ALA A 63 13.19 -23.81 -7.67
CA ALA A 63 12.43 -22.70 -7.10
C ALA A 63 10.93 -22.83 -7.36
N TYR A 64 10.55 -23.23 -8.58
CA TYR A 64 9.18 -23.58 -8.93
C TYR A 64 8.64 -24.70 -8.02
N THR A 65 9.39 -25.79 -7.88
CA THR A 65 9.04 -26.94 -7.03
C THR A 65 8.81 -26.52 -5.59
N VAL A 66 9.67 -25.64 -5.04
CA VAL A 66 9.53 -25.05 -3.70
C VAL A 66 8.23 -24.26 -3.59
N CYS A 67 7.95 -23.38 -4.55
CA CYS A 67 6.69 -22.63 -4.56
C CYS A 67 5.47 -23.56 -4.60
N VAL A 68 5.54 -24.69 -5.31
CA VAL A 68 4.46 -25.68 -5.34
C VAL A 68 4.29 -26.33 -3.97
N TYR A 69 5.27 -27.05 -3.41
CA TYR A 69 4.96 -27.77 -2.15
C TYR A 69 4.68 -26.84 -0.97
N GLN A 70 5.36 -25.70 -0.84
CA GLN A 70 5.09 -24.75 0.24
C GLN A 70 3.73 -24.06 0.13
N ASN A 71 3.19 -23.87 -1.09
CA ASN A 71 1.86 -23.26 -1.24
C ASN A 71 0.71 -24.21 -0.86
N TRP A 72 0.88 -25.52 -1.00
CA TRP A 72 -0.17 -26.49 -0.67
C TRP A 72 0.05 -27.11 0.72
N GLU A 73 1.27 -27.55 1.03
CA GLU A 73 1.61 -28.26 2.28
C GLU A 73 2.23 -27.34 3.35
N GLY A 74 2.68 -26.14 2.99
CA GLY A 74 3.33 -25.23 3.95
C GLY A 74 2.38 -24.66 5.00
N THR A 75 2.96 -24.07 6.06
CA THR A 75 2.20 -23.29 7.06
C THR A 75 1.59 -22.04 6.44
N ASP A 76 0.57 -21.43 7.06
CA ASP A 76 -0.07 -20.22 6.51
C ASP A 76 0.90 -19.06 6.29
N ILE A 77 1.90 -18.93 7.17
CA ILE A 77 3.01 -17.98 7.03
C ILE A 77 3.82 -18.29 5.76
N SER A 78 4.17 -19.56 5.55
CA SER A 78 4.94 -20.00 4.38
C SER A 78 4.15 -19.86 3.09
N LYS A 79 2.86 -20.21 3.08
CA LYS A 79 1.93 -19.98 1.97
C LYS A 79 1.86 -18.50 1.60
N SER A 80 1.73 -17.62 2.59
CA SER A 80 1.75 -16.17 2.38
C SER A 80 3.09 -15.71 1.81
N ARG A 81 4.21 -16.20 2.35
CA ARG A 81 5.57 -15.85 1.91
C ARG A 81 5.86 -16.28 0.47
N ILE A 82 5.50 -17.51 0.10
CA ILE A 82 5.63 -18.03 -1.26
C ILE A 82 4.85 -17.18 -2.24
N ARG A 83 3.56 -16.98 -1.95
CA ARG A 83 2.69 -16.22 -2.83
C ARG A 83 3.15 -14.78 -2.95
N ARG A 84 3.61 -14.11 -1.89
CA ARG A 84 3.91 -12.67 -1.94
C ARG A 84 5.33 -12.35 -2.38
N PHE A 85 6.32 -13.14 -1.99
CA PHE A 85 7.74 -12.79 -2.16
C PHE A 85 8.47 -13.77 -3.07
N ARG A 86 8.53 -15.06 -2.70
CA ARG A 86 9.38 -16.04 -3.42
C ARG A 86 8.97 -16.23 -4.88
N TYR A 87 7.68 -16.31 -5.15
CA TYR A 87 7.20 -16.49 -6.52
C TYR A 87 7.47 -15.28 -7.43
N ALA A 88 7.59 -14.06 -6.89
CA ALA A 88 8.00 -12.90 -7.68
C ALA A 88 9.43 -13.07 -8.22
N THR A 89 10.31 -13.67 -7.43
CA THR A 89 11.68 -13.99 -7.83
C THR A 89 11.68 -15.00 -8.97
N VAL A 90 10.87 -16.07 -8.87
CA VAL A 90 10.69 -17.06 -9.96
C VAL A 90 10.29 -16.39 -11.28
N VAL A 91 9.34 -15.45 -11.24
CA VAL A 91 8.91 -14.71 -12.44
C VAL A 91 10.01 -13.79 -12.98
N SER A 92 10.80 -13.15 -12.10
CA SER A 92 11.96 -12.35 -12.51
C SER A 92 12.98 -13.21 -13.25
N THR A 93 13.36 -14.35 -12.68
CA THR A 93 14.32 -15.27 -13.28
C THR A 93 13.86 -15.78 -14.65
N VAL A 94 12.56 -16.07 -14.82
CA VAL A 94 11.98 -16.42 -16.13
C VAL A 94 12.19 -15.31 -17.17
N ARG A 95 12.03 -14.04 -16.77
CA ARG A 95 12.28 -12.89 -17.65
C ARG A 95 13.75 -12.71 -17.96
N ASP A 96 14.63 -12.96 -16.99
CA ASP A 96 16.08 -12.85 -17.15
C ASP A 96 16.65 -13.95 -18.06
N ILE A 97 16.10 -15.17 -18.02
CA ILE A 97 16.41 -16.24 -18.99
C ILE A 97 15.88 -15.88 -20.39
N GLY A 98 14.83 -15.04 -20.44
CA GLY A 98 14.27 -14.50 -21.67
C GLY A 98 13.23 -15.42 -22.28
N ILE A 99 11.97 -15.23 -21.94
CA ILE A 99 10.81 -16.03 -22.43
C ILE A 99 10.83 -16.25 -23.95
N THR A 100 11.26 -15.25 -24.71
CA THR A 100 11.25 -15.29 -26.19
C THR A 100 12.30 -16.23 -26.81
N THR A 101 13.27 -16.70 -26.03
CA THR A 101 14.35 -17.59 -26.50
C THR A 101 13.91 -19.04 -26.59
N ALA A 102 12.86 -19.42 -25.86
CA ALA A 102 12.32 -20.78 -25.80
C ALA A 102 11.54 -21.13 -27.08
N LYS A 103 12.26 -21.64 -28.09
CA LYS A 103 11.72 -21.95 -29.42
C LYS A 103 12.29 -23.24 -29.97
N HIS A 104 11.39 -24.09 -30.46
CA HIS A 104 11.75 -25.26 -31.25
C HIS A 104 12.27 -24.90 -32.64
N GLN A 105 13.19 -25.73 -33.14
CA GLN A 105 13.45 -25.85 -34.57
C GLN A 105 12.32 -26.61 -35.27
N VAL A 106 12.35 -26.67 -36.60
CA VAL A 106 11.35 -27.41 -37.39
C VAL A 106 11.77 -28.88 -37.51
N TYR A 107 11.67 -29.63 -36.41
CA TYR A 107 12.17 -31.00 -36.33
C TYR A 107 11.44 -31.99 -37.25
N SER A 108 10.18 -31.72 -37.63
CA SER A 108 9.39 -32.58 -38.53
C SER A 108 9.85 -32.55 -40.00
N GLN A 109 10.78 -31.68 -40.36
CA GLN A 109 11.36 -31.58 -41.70
C GLN A 109 12.83 -32.03 -41.76
N GLN A 110 13.43 -32.32 -40.61
CA GLN A 110 14.83 -32.70 -40.52
C GLN A 110 15.00 -34.17 -40.91
N ALA A 111 16.05 -34.47 -41.68
CA ALA A 111 16.44 -35.85 -41.89
C ALA A 111 17.00 -36.44 -40.58
N ARG A 112 16.96 -37.76 -40.42
CA ARG A 112 17.41 -38.44 -39.19
C ARG A 112 18.81 -38.04 -38.71
N HIS A 113 19.74 -37.76 -39.64
CA HIS A 113 21.12 -37.37 -39.32
C HIS A 113 21.28 -35.90 -38.92
N GLU A 114 20.26 -35.07 -39.15
CA GLU A 114 20.21 -33.65 -38.77
C GLU A 114 19.51 -33.45 -37.42
N PHE A 115 18.67 -34.40 -37.01
CA PHE A 115 17.95 -34.35 -35.74
C PHE A 115 18.91 -34.45 -34.55
N SER A 116 18.77 -33.53 -33.60
CA SER A 116 19.52 -33.48 -32.35
C SER A 116 18.55 -33.59 -31.18
N TRP A 117 18.60 -34.72 -30.46
CA TRP A 117 17.73 -34.93 -29.30
C TRP A 117 18.04 -33.97 -28.16
N ASP A 118 19.33 -33.66 -27.94
CA ASP A 118 19.75 -32.71 -26.91
C ASP A 118 19.17 -31.31 -27.15
N ASP A 119 19.16 -30.83 -28.40
CA ASP A 119 18.60 -29.52 -28.75
C ASP A 119 17.06 -29.50 -28.61
N PHE A 120 16.41 -30.61 -28.99
CA PHE A 120 14.97 -30.77 -28.81
C PHE A 120 14.61 -30.75 -27.32
N VAL A 121 15.25 -31.58 -26.51
CA VAL A 121 14.98 -31.70 -25.06
C VAL A 121 15.26 -30.39 -24.35
N ALA A 122 16.36 -29.71 -24.64
CA ALA A 122 16.67 -28.42 -24.01
C ALA A 122 15.61 -27.34 -24.32
N SER A 123 15.14 -27.29 -25.58
CA SER A 123 14.08 -26.37 -25.98
C SER A 123 12.75 -26.69 -25.29
N GLU A 124 12.38 -27.97 -25.28
CA GLU A 124 11.12 -28.46 -24.73
C GLU A 124 11.09 -28.34 -23.19
N GLU A 125 12.20 -28.61 -22.51
CA GLU A 125 12.38 -28.44 -21.07
C GLU A 125 12.15 -26.98 -20.65
N LEU A 126 12.74 -26.03 -21.40
CA LEU A 126 12.57 -24.60 -21.13
C LEU A 126 11.12 -24.14 -21.38
N ILE A 127 10.51 -24.56 -22.49
CA ILE A 127 9.11 -24.26 -22.84
C ILE A 127 8.16 -24.78 -21.75
N ARG A 128 8.32 -26.04 -21.33
CA ARG A 128 7.49 -26.64 -20.29
C ARG A 128 7.69 -25.96 -18.94
N THR A 129 8.92 -25.60 -18.58
CA THR A 129 9.20 -24.87 -17.34
C THR A 129 8.47 -23.53 -17.32
N PHE A 130 8.51 -22.76 -18.42
CA PHE A 130 7.78 -21.48 -18.51
C PHE A 130 6.26 -21.67 -18.50
N LEU A 131 5.73 -22.71 -19.15
CA LEU A 131 4.32 -23.06 -19.07
C LEU A 131 3.92 -23.40 -17.63
N TRP A 132 4.72 -24.17 -16.91
CA TRP A 132 4.42 -24.53 -15.52
C TRP A 132 4.46 -23.33 -14.58
N VAL A 133 5.43 -22.42 -14.76
CA VAL A 133 5.44 -21.14 -14.04
C VAL A 133 4.17 -20.36 -14.36
N PHE A 134 3.79 -20.20 -15.62
CA PHE A 134 2.54 -19.54 -16.00
C PHE A 134 1.30 -20.18 -15.36
N LEU A 135 1.22 -21.50 -15.37
CA LEU A 135 0.11 -22.22 -14.79
C LEU A 135 0.00 -22.00 -13.28
N LEU A 136 1.13 -21.94 -12.56
CA LEU A 136 1.13 -21.59 -11.14
C LEU A 136 0.68 -20.14 -10.89
N ASP A 137 1.08 -19.19 -11.75
CA ASP A 137 0.60 -17.80 -11.69
C ASP A 137 -0.92 -17.74 -11.81
N THR A 138 -1.47 -18.40 -12.83
CA THR A 138 -2.92 -18.47 -13.03
C THR A 138 -3.63 -19.27 -11.93
N GLY A 139 -2.96 -20.23 -11.30
CA GLY A 139 -3.46 -20.90 -10.10
C GLY A 139 -3.65 -19.92 -8.95
N PHE A 140 -2.71 -18.99 -8.74
CA PHE A 140 -2.86 -17.93 -7.74
C PHE A 140 -3.97 -16.94 -8.08
N VAL A 141 -4.22 -16.68 -9.37
CA VAL A 141 -5.38 -15.90 -9.81
C VAL A 141 -6.68 -16.60 -9.41
N ILE A 142 -6.83 -17.86 -9.80
CA ILE A 142 -8.08 -18.62 -9.62
C ILE A 142 -8.38 -18.91 -8.15
N PHE A 143 -7.38 -19.38 -7.40
CA PHE A 143 -7.58 -19.89 -6.04
C PHE A 143 -7.30 -18.87 -4.94
N ASN A 144 -6.58 -17.79 -5.24
CA ASN A 144 -6.16 -16.81 -4.23
C ASN A 144 -6.49 -15.35 -4.59
N ASN A 145 -7.16 -15.11 -5.72
CA ASN A 145 -7.55 -13.77 -6.18
C ASN A 145 -6.36 -12.79 -6.24
N LEU A 146 -5.18 -13.32 -6.61
CA LEU A 146 -3.96 -12.52 -6.79
C LEU A 146 -3.87 -12.03 -8.24
N PRO A 147 -3.35 -10.82 -8.49
CA PRO A 147 -3.16 -10.34 -9.86
C PRO A 147 -2.13 -11.23 -10.60
N PRO A 148 -2.39 -11.57 -11.87
CA PRO A 148 -1.41 -12.31 -12.67
C PRO A 148 -0.13 -11.48 -12.83
N ARG A 149 1.01 -12.13 -12.63
CA ARG A 149 2.35 -11.51 -12.72
C ARG A 149 2.99 -11.74 -14.07
N MET A 150 2.60 -12.80 -14.76
CA MET A 150 3.00 -13.09 -16.13
C MET A 150 1.94 -12.58 -17.10
N VAL A 151 2.37 -11.91 -18.17
CA VAL A 151 1.46 -11.31 -19.15
C VAL A 151 1.47 -12.11 -20.44
N ILE A 152 0.30 -12.43 -21.00
CA ILE A 152 0.21 -13.20 -22.27
C ILE A 152 1.02 -12.53 -23.41
N LYS A 153 1.13 -11.19 -23.40
CA LYS A 153 1.87 -10.40 -24.39
C LYS A 153 3.38 -10.69 -24.43
N GLU A 154 3.99 -11.10 -23.30
CA GLU A 154 5.40 -11.50 -23.21
C GLU A 154 5.63 -12.98 -23.53
N MET A 155 4.58 -13.81 -23.53
CA MET A 155 4.62 -15.25 -23.79
C MET A 155 4.80 -15.59 -25.29
N LYS A 156 5.93 -15.21 -25.87
CA LYS A 156 6.29 -15.48 -27.28
C LYS A 156 7.12 -16.76 -27.47
N MET A 157 7.20 -17.61 -26.46
CA MET A 157 7.76 -18.97 -26.58
C MET A 157 6.87 -19.85 -27.46
N HIS A 158 7.44 -20.93 -28.00
CA HIS A 158 6.67 -21.96 -28.71
C HIS A 158 5.81 -22.79 -27.74
N MET A 159 4.91 -23.60 -28.29
CA MET A 159 4.06 -24.52 -27.53
C MET A 159 4.81 -25.82 -27.19
N ALA A 160 4.40 -26.50 -26.10
CA ALA A 160 4.99 -27.78 -25.72
C ALA A 160 4.62 -28.88 -26.72
N ALA A 161 5.58 -29.74 -27.05
CA ALA A 161 5.40 -30.92 -27.90
C ALA A 161 4.45 -31.96 -27.25
N PRO A 162 3.86 -32.89 -28.03
CA PRO A 162 3.05 -33.96 -27.47
C PRO A 162 3.85 -34.85 -26.51
N GLU A 163 3.16 -35.44 -25.51
CA GLU A 163 3.78 -36.30 -24.49
C GLU A 163 4.56 -37.48 -25.10
N ALA A 164 4.09 -38.05 -26.21
CA ALA A 164 4.82 -39.12 -26.90
C ALA A 164 6.22 -38.68 -27.38
N CYS A 165 6.40 -37.40 -27.72
CA CYS A 165 7.71 -36.87 -28.13
C CYS A 165 8.60 -36.59 -26.92
N PHE A 166 8.04 -35.98 -25.86
CA PHE A 166 8.78 -35.61 -24.66
C PHE A 166 9.16 -36.83 -23.78
N GLN A 167 8.29 -37.83 -23.71
CA GLN A 167 8.48 -39.03 -22.90
C GLN A 167 9.22 -40.18 -23.62
N ALA A 168 9.70 -39.94 -24.85
CA ALA A 168 10.48 -40.90 -25.60
C ALA A 168 11.76 -41.28 -24.83
N ALA A 169 12.07 -42.57 -24.75
CA ALA A 169 13.21 -43.08 -23.98
C ALA A 169 14.52 -43.03 -24.78
N THR A 170 14.43 -42.86 -26.10
CA THR A 170 15.58 -42.83 -26.99
C THR A 170 15.44 -41.73 -28.03
N GLU A 171 16.56 -41.27 -28.57
CA GLU A 171 16.61 -40.31 -29.68
C GLU A 171 15.82 -40.82 -30.91
N ASP A 172 15.98 -42.10 -31.27
CA ASP A 172 15.28 -42.69 -32.41
C ASP A 172 13.77 -42.72 -32.20
N GLU A 173 13.32 -43.05 -30.99
CA GLU A 173 11.90 -43.00 -30.64
C GLU A 173 11.37 -41.57 -30.71
N CYS A 174 12.09 -40.59 -30.17
CA CYS A 174 11.69 -39.18 -30.22
C CYS A 174 11.52 -38.70 -31.67
N TYR A 175 12.50 -38.99 -32.53
CA TYR A 175 12.45 -38.68 -33.96
C TYR A 175 11.23 -39.32 -34.63
N GLN A 176 10.96 -40.60 -34.36
CA GLN A 176 9.82 -41.31 -34.92
C GLN A 176 8.49 -40.72 -34.45
N GLN A 177 8.34 -40.37 -33.16
CA GLN A 177 7.11 -39.79 -32.63
C GLN A 177 6.86 -38.38 -33.21
N ILE A 178 7.90 -37.56 -33.38
CA ILE A 178 7.80 -36.26 -34.04
C ILE A 178 7.26 -36.42 -35.47
N HIS A 179 7.84 -37.31 -36.27
CA HIS A 179 7.43 -37.52 -37.67
C HIS A 179 6.08 -38.23 -37.81
N LYS A 180 5.67 -38.98 -36.79
CA LYS A 180 4.38 -39.66 -36.76
C LYS A 180 3.23 -38.70 -36.45
N TRP A 181 3.42 -37.76 -35.54
CA TRP A 181 2.32 -36.99 -34.96
C TRP A 181 2.30 -35.50 -35.30
N LEU A 182 3.45 -34.91 -35.62
CA LEU A 182 3.53 -33.49 -35.92
C LEU A 182 3.50 -33.26 -37.44
N PRO A 183 2.76 -32.24 -37.92
CA PRO A 183 2.60 -32.01 -39.34
C PRO A 183 3.94 -31.70 -40.03
N ALA A 184 4.05 -32.14 -41.28
CA ALA A 184 5.21 -31.88 -42.13
C ALA A 184 5.26 -30.40 -42.58
N ASP A 185 4.12 -29.70 -42.58
CA ASP A 185 4.13 -28.25 -42.72
C ASP A 185 4.58 -27.63 -41.38
N ALA A 186 5.51 -26.68 -41.44
CA ALA A 186 6.14 -26.10 -40.24
C ALA A 186 5.17 -25.28 -39.36
N SER A 187 3.86 -25.44 -39.53
CA SER A 187 2.79 -24.67 -38.89
C SER A 187 2.80 -24.84 -37.36
N TYR A 188 2.91 -26.08 -36.89
CA TYR A 188 2.99 -26.41 -35.46
C TYR A 188 4.20 -25.75 -34.79
N TRP A 189 5.36 -25.83 -35.43
CA TRP A 189 6.62 -25.31 -34.89
C TRP A 189 6.72 -23.79 -34.89
N LYS A 190 5.81 -23.07 -35.56
CA LYS A 190 5.84 -21.61 -35.68
C LYS A 190 4.85 -20.91 -34.76
N ILE A 191 3.95 -21.64 -34.12
CA ILE A 191 2.94 -21.03 -33.25
C ILE A 191 3.54 -20.75 -31.87
N SER A 192 3.45 -19.48 -31.47
CA SER A 192 3.78 -19.07 -30.10
C SER A 192 2.56 -19.17 -29.19
N PHE A 193 2.77 -19.26 -27.87
CA PHE A 193 1.67 -19.23 -26.90
C PHE A 193 0.78 -18.00 -27.08
N ARG A 194 1.40 -16.82 -27.18
CA ARG A 194 0.69 -15.58 -27.47
C ARG A 194 -0.15 -15.67 -28.74
N THR A 195 0.40 -16.19 -29.84
CA THR A 195 -0.33 -16.31 -31.11
C THR A 195 -1.50 -17.28 -31.01
N ALA A 196 -1.32 -18.42 -30.34
CA ALA A 196 -2.40 -19.38 -30.09
C ALA A 196 -3.52 -18.74 -29.26
N PHE A 197 -3.16 -17.99 -28.22
CA PHE A 197 -4.11 -17.28 -27.37
C PHE A 197 -4.86 -16.16 -28.12
N GLU A 198 -4.15 -15.31 -28.86
CA GLU A 198 -4.77 -14.26 -29.71
C GLU A 198 -5.71 -14.86 -30.76
N ASN A 199 -5.41 -16.07 -31.25
CA ASN A 199 -6.22 -16.76 -32.23
C ASN A 199 -7.56 -17.25 -31.67
N ILE A 200 -7.59 -17.77 -30.45
CA ILE A 200 -8.86 -18.15 -29.81
C ILE A 200 -9.70 -16.92 -29.40
N CYS A 201 -9.10 -15.75 -29.17
CA CYS A 201 -9.83 -14.52 -28.88
C CYS A 201 -10.52 -13.88 -30.11
N LYS A 202 -10.23 -14.33 -31.34
CA LYS A 202 -10.76 -13.75 -32.58
C LYS A 202 -12.07 -14.42 -32.99
N ASN A 203 -13.00 -13.63 -33.53
CA ASN A 203 -14.27 -14.14 -34.08
C ASN A 203 -14.09 -15.05 -35.31
N ASN A 204 -12.96 -14.95 -36.01
CA ASN A 204 -12.66 -15.77 -37.19
C ASN A 204 -11.78 -16.98 -36.79
N PHE A 205 -12.41 -18.00 -36.19
CA PHE A 205 -11.76 -19.25 -35.80
C PHE A 205 -12.06 -20.34 -36.84
N SER A 206 -11.26 -20.37 -37.90
CA SER A 206 -11.44 -21.34 -39.01
C SER A 206 -11.28 -22.80 -38.56
N THR A 207 -11.88 -23.74 -39.30
CA THR A 207 -11.75 -25.19 -39.05
C THR A 207 -10.29 -25.65 -38.97
N ASN A 208 -9.41 -25.14 -39.85
CA ASN A 208 -7.98 -25.46 -39.84
C ASN A 208 -7.30 -25.01 -38.54
N LEU A 209 -7.67 -23.82 -38.05
CA LEU A 209 -7.14 -23.26 -36.81
C LEU A 209 -7.66 -24.01 -35.58
N ALA A 210 -8.92 -24.46 -35.61
CA ALA A 210 -9.51 -25.30 -34.59
C ALA A 210 -8.82 -26.67 -34.50
N HIS A 211 -8.56 -27.32 -35.64
CA HIS A 211 -7.78 -28.56 -35.69
C HIS A 211 -6.34 -28.34 -35.20
N LEU A 212 -5.65 -27.29 -35.67
CA LEU A 212 -4.29 -26.99 -35.21
C LEU A 212 -4.26 -26.77 -33.69
N THR A 213 -5.22 -26.03 -33.14
CA THR A 213 -5.32 -25.79 -31.68
C THR A 213 -5.59 -27.08 -30.92
N ALA A 214 -6.44 -27.98 -31.45
CA ALA A 214 -6.70 -29.30 -30.86
C ALA A 214 -5.44 -30.19 -30.83
N THR A 215 -4.59 -30.12 -31.88
CA THR A 215 -3.33 -30.88 -31.94
C THR A 215 -2.25 -30.42 -30.95
N LEU A 216 -2.44 -29.26 -30.30
CA LEU A 216 -1.53 -28.80 -29.25
C LEU A 216 -1.64 -29.66 -27.99
N GLY A 217 -2.75 -30.35 -27.78
CA GLY A 217 -2.93 -31.27 -26.67
C GLY A 217 -3.24 -30.62 -25.31
N PRO A 218 -3.38 -31.44 -24.26
CA PRO A 218 -4.05 -31.07 -23.02
C PRO A 218 -3.25 -30.08 -22.18
N LEU A 219 -1.91 -30.15 -22.14
CA LEU A 219 -1.10 -29.17 -21.39
C LEU A 219 -1.25 -27.76 -21.97
N ASN A 220 -1.15 -27.65 -23.29
CA ASN A 220 -1.27 -26.39 -24.00
C ASN A 220 -2.71 -25.84 -23.94
N LEU A 221 -3.71 -26.70 -24.14
CA LEU A 221 -5.11 -26.31 -24.00
C LEU A 221 -5.41 -25.88 -22.56
N PHE A 222 -4.86 -26.56 -21.55
CA PHE A 222 -4.99 -26.16 -20.16
C PHE A 222 -4.39 -24.77 -19.91
N ALA A 223 -3.19 -24.51 -20.44
CA ALA A 223 -2.58 -23.18 -20.36
C ALA A 223 -3.40 -22.10 -21.07
N LEU A 224 -4.05 -22.41 -22.20
CA LEU A 224 -4.95 -21.47 -22.87
C LEU A 224 -6.19 -21.14 -22.01
N ILE A 225 -6.85 -22.12 -21.39
CA ILE A 225 -8.01 -21.83 -20.51
C ILE A 225 -7.56 -21.10 -19.24
N SER A 226 -6.41 -21.43 -18.68
CA SER A 226 -5.79 -20.66 -17.58
C SER A 226 -5.52 -19.20 -17.96
N GLY A 227 -5.08 -18.93 -19.19
CA GLY A 227 -4.92 -17.55 -19.69
C GLY A 227 -6.25 -16.80 -19.83
N ILE A 228 -7.35 -17.50 -20.11
CA ILE A 228 -8.70 -16.90 -20.11
C ILE A 228 -9.06 -16.45 -18.69
N HIS A 229 -8.75 -17.24 -17.65
CA HIS A 229 -8.96 -16.83 -16.25
C HIS A 229 -8.15 -15.60 -15.85
N ALA A 230 -6.92 -15.46 -16.36
CA ALA A 230 -6.15 -14.22 -16.18
C ALA A 230 -6.84 -13.00 -16.85
N LEU A 231 -7.44 -13.18 -18.03
CA LEU A 231 -8.24 -12.12 -18.67
C LEU A 231 -9.52 -11.80 -17.89
N ILE A 232 -10.22 -12.81 -17.36
CA ILE A 232 -11.41 -12.60 -16.51
C ILE A 232 -11.04 -11.76 -15.29
N PHE A 233 -9.92 -12.08 -14.62
CA PHE A 233 -9.42 -11.28 -13.51
C PHE A 233 -9.14 -9.83 -13.94
N HIS A 234 -8.45 -9.61 -15.06
CA HIS A 234 -8.20 -8.25 -15.55
C HIS A 234 -9.49 -7.50 -15.85
N PHE A 235 -10.47 -8.15 -16.46
CA PHE A 235 -11.78 -7.55 -16.75
C PHE A 235 -12.51 -7.15 -15.45
N GLN A 236 -12.57 -8.04 -14.46
CA GLN A 236 -13.19 -7.78 -13.14
C GLN A 236 -12.58 -6.58 -12.40
N ASN A 237 -11.35 -6.20 -12.74
CA ASN A 237 -10.58 -5.16 -12.07
C ASN A 237 -10.28 -3.94 -12.98
N SER A 238 -10.94 -3.81 -14.15
CA SER A 238 -10.78 -2.70 -15.11
C SER A 238 -12.01 -1.77 -15.17
N PHE A 239 -11.86 -0.54 -15.66
CA PHE A 239 -12.86 0.55 -15.65
C PHE A 239 -13.67 0.73 -16.95
N GLU A 240 -13.82 -0.27 -17.83
CA GLU A 240 -14.39 -0.06 -19.18
C GLU A 240 -15.40 -1.10 -19.65
N SER A 241 -16.19 -0.67 -20.66
CA SER A 241 -17.46 -1.21 -21.18
C SER A 241 -17.52 -2.71 -21.54
N SER A 242 -18.74 -3.23 -21.62
CA SER A 242 -19.16 -4.58 -22.07
C SER A 242 -18.51 -5.09 -23.37
N GLN A 243 -17.86 -4.23 -24.16
CA GLN A 243 -17.10 -4.61 -25.36
C GLN A 243 -15.87 -5.49 -25.06
N LEU A 244 -15.29 -5.41 -23.85
CA LEU A 244 -14.14 -6.25 -23.43
C LEU A 244 -14.53 -7.69 -23.05
N LEU A 245 -15.82 -7.96 -22.82
CA LEU A 245 -16.31 -9.33 -22.59
C LEU A 245 -16.35 -10.17 -23.85
N LEU A 246 -16.52 -9.54 -25.02
CA LEU A 246 -16.67 -10.24 -26.29
C LEU A 246 -15.44 -11.11 -26.62
N PRO A 247 -14.19 -10.63 -26.57
CA PRO A 247 -13.01 -11.48 -26.78
C PRO A 247 -12.89 -12.64 -25.78
N ILE A 248 -13.33 -12.46 -24.52
CA ILE A 248 -13.27 -13.51 -23.49
C ILE A 248 -14.32 -14.59 -23.76
N ARG A 249 -15.56 -14.19 -24.12
CA ARG A 249 -16.62 -15.11 -24.54
C ARG A 249 -16.22 -15.88 -25.79
N THR A 250 -15.71 -15.18 -26.80
CA THR A 250 -15.20 -15.78 -28.04
C THR A 250 -14.07 -16.78 -27.73
N ALA A 251 -13.14 -16.44 -26.83
CA ALA A 251 -12.09 -17.35 -26.39
C ALA A 251 -12.64 -18.62 -25.72
N LEU A 252 -13.62 -18.50 -24.83
CA LEU A 252 -14.27 -19.66 -24.18
C LEU A 252 -14.95 -20.58 -25.20
N THR A 253 -15.66 -20.03 -26.18
CA THR A 253 -16.35 -20.81 -27.24
C THR A 253 -15.36 -21.48 -28.19
N ASN A 254 -14.33 -20.75 -28.63
CA ASN A 254 -13.30 -21.30 -29.52
C ASN A 254 -12.45 -22.36 -28.80
N TRP A 255 -12.16 -22.16 -27.51
CA TRP A 255 -11.49 -23.14 -26.69
C TRP A 255 -12.33 -24.42 -26.54
N GLU A 256 -13.63 -24.31 -26.27
CA GLU A 256 -14.55 -25.46 -26.21
C GLU A 256 -14.55 -26.25 -27.52
N THR A 257 -14.61 -25.55 -28.66
CA THR A 257 -14.57 -26.17 -29.99
C THR A 257 -13.26 -26.95 -30.19
N ALA A 258 -12.12 -26.36 -29.84
CA ALA A 258 -10.82 -27.03 -29.92
C ALA A 258 -10.74 -28.23 -28.95
N TRP A 259 -11.29 -28.10 -27.74
CA TRP A 259 -11.31 -29.19 -26.76
C TRP A 259 -12.21 -30.35 -27.18
N GLN A 260 -13.38 -30.08 -27.75
CA GLN A 260 -14.27 -31.11 -28.31
C GLN A 260 -13.61 -31.86 -29.47
N LEU A 261 -12.94 -31.14 -30.38
CA LEU A 261 -12.14 -31.75 -31.45
C LEU A 261 -11.00 -32.60 -30.88
N TYR A 262 -10.30 -32.10 -29.86
CA TYR A 262 -9.27 -32.86 -29.15
C TYR A 262 -9.83 -34.16 -28.55
N SER A 263 -10.96 -34.06 -27.86
CA SER A 263 -11.58 -35.18 -27.14
C SER A 263 -12.05 -36.27 -28.11
N THR A 264 -12.75 -35.86 -29.16
CA THR A 264 -13.28 -36.78 -30.18
C THR A 264 -12.21 -37.34 -31.11
N SER A 265 -11.14 -36.59 -31.41
CA SER A 265 -10.11 -37.02 -32.37
C SER A 265 -8.93 -37.74 -31.72
N PHE A 266 -8.63 -37.46 -30.45
CA PHE A 266 -7.41 -37.93 -29.78
C PHE A 266 -7.63 -38.60 -28.42
N LEU A 267 -8.81 -38.49 -27.81
CA LEU A 267 -9.08 -39.05 -26.47
C LEU A 267 -9.95 -40.31 -26.56
N ASP A 268 -10.97 -40.32 -27.43
CA ASP A 268 -11.95 -41.40 -27.51
C ASP A 268 -11.70 -42.45 -28.63
N VAL A 269 -10.78 -42.20 -29.56
CA VAL A 269 -10.74 -42.95 -30.85
C VAL A 269 -9.45 -43.75 -31.11
N LEU A 270 -8.37 -43.59 -30.34
CA LEU A 270 -7.10 -44.29 -30.61
C LEU A 270 -6.49 -44.93 -29.36
N PRO A 271 -5.99 -46.18 -29.44
CA PRO A 271 -5.28 -46.81 -28.31
C PRO A 271 -3.95 -46.11 -27.96
N HIS A 272 -3.50 -45.14 -28.76
CA HIS A 272 -2.29 -44.35 -28.51
C HIS A 272 -2.48 -42.90 -28.97
N SER A 273 -3.03 -42.07 -28.10
CA SER A 273 -3.02 -40.61 -28.27
C SER A 273 -1.57 -40.10 -28.19
N PRO A 274 -1.12 -39.14 -29.04
CA PRO A 274 0.20 -38.53 -28.86
C PRO A 274 0.32 -37.74 -27.55
N HIS A 275 -0.81 -37.48 -26.90
CA HIS A 275 -0.92 -36.69 -25.68
C HIS A 275 -1.18 -37.53 -24.42
N SER A 276 -1.42 -38.84 -24.55
CA SER A 276 -1.55 -39.78 -23.43
C SER A 276 -0.85 -41.08 -23.77
N THR A 277 0.27 -41.33 -23.10
CA THR A 277 1.13 -42.49 -23.35
C THR A 277 0.75 -43.72 -22.52
N VAL A 278 -0.23 -43.59 -21.63
CA VAL A 278 -0.70 -44.62 -20.69
C VAL A 278 -2.24 -44.62 -20.58
N ASP A 279 -2.83 -45.81 -20.37
CA ASP A 279 -4.29 -46.01 -20.28
C ASP A 279 -4.81 -45.73 -18.85
N ASN A 280 -6.09 -45.37 -18.73
CA ASN A 280 -6.68 -44.70 -17.57
C ASN A 280 -7.01 -45.58 -16.36
N SER A 281 -6.93 -46.92 -16.43
CA SER A 281 -7.57 -47.77 -15.40
C SER A 281 -6.63 -48.48 -14.40
N VAL A 282 -5.40 -48.87 -14.73
CA VAL A 282 -4.41 -49.40 -13.75
C VAL A 282 -2.99 -49.18 -14.27
N LEU A 283 -2.16 -48.40 -13.57
CA LEU A 283 -0.75 -48.16 -13.92
C LEU A 283 0.18 -48.68 -12.82
N SER A 284 1.32 -49.24 -13.21
CA SER A 284 2.37 -49.54 -12.24
C SER A 284 2.95 -48.24 -11.67
N PRO A 285 3.48 -48.24 -10.42
CA PRO A 285 4.11 -47.05 -9.81
C PRO A 285 5.14 -46.38 -10.73
N GLU A 286 5.90 -47.16 -11.49
CA GLU A 286 6.95 -46.70 -12.41
C GLU A 286 6.39 -46.00 -13.66
N ALA A 287 5.13 -46.25 -14.01
CA ALA A 287 4.44 -45.67 -15.15
C ALA A 287 3.49 -44.52 -14.77
N MET A 288 3.26 -44.27 -13.47
CA MET A 288 2.29 -43.24 -13.03
C MET A 288 2.66 -41.82 -13.49
N TRP A 289 3.95 -41.49 -13.55
CA TRP A 289 4.42 -40.17 -13.98
C TRP A 289 4.09 -39.86 -15.45
N LYS A 290 3.84 -40.90 -16.27
CA LYS A 290 3.46 -40.76 -17.68
C LYS A 290 2.00 -40.38 -17.89
N ARG A 291 1.17 -40.50 -16.84
CA ARG A 291 -0.26 -40.16 -16.89
C ARG A 291 -0.44 -38.67 -17.13
N VAL A 292 -1.41 -38.32 -17.98
CA VAL A 292 -1.85 -36.92 -18.10
C VAL A 292 -2.32 -36.44 -16.73
N GLY A 293 -1.61 -35.46 -16.19
CA GLY A 293 -1.82 -34.91 -14.85
C GLY A 293 -3.13 -34.13 -14.73
N PHE A 294 -3.16 -33.13 -13.88
CA PHE A 294 -4.37 -32.35 -13.61
C PHE A 294 -4.92 -31.60 -14.84
N CYS A 295 -4.12 -31.37 -15.89
CA CYS A 295 -4.56 -30.76 -17.15
C CYS A 295 -5.70 -31.53 -17.84
N ARG A 296 -5.92 -32.81 -17.52
CA ARG A 296 -7.10 -33.55 -18.02
C ARG A 296 -8.43 -32.94 -17.57
N PHE A 297 -8.43 -32.21 -16.46
CA PHE A 297 -9.57 -31.50 -15.90
C PHE A 297 -9.74 -30.10 -16.48
N SER A 298 -9.23 -29.84 -17.70
CA SER A 298 -9.44 -28.55 -18.36
C SER A 298 -10.92 -28.17 -18.55
N PRO A 299 -11.86 -29.11 -18.83
CA PRO A 299 -13.28 -28.79 -18.96
C PRO A 299 -13.88 -28.14 -17.72
N GLU A 300 -13.43 -28.53 -16.52
CA GLU A 300 -13.88 -27.96 -15.25
C GLU A 300 -13.45 -26.50 -15.11
N PHE A 301 -12.25 -26.16 -15.57
CA PHE A 301 -11.77 -24.77 -15.61
C PHE A 301 -12.51 -23.95 -16.68
N TRP A 302 -12.91 -24.57 -17.78
CA TRP A 302 -13.77 -23.92 -18.77
C TRP A 302 -15.17 -23.64 -18.21
N LEU A 303 -15.78 -24.60 -17.52
CA LEU A 303 -17.05 -24.41 -16.83
C LEU A 303 -16.97 -23.28 -15.81
N LEU A 304 -15.90 -23.23 -15.01
CA LEU A 304 -15.65 -22.16 -14.06
C LEU A 304 -15.57 -20.79 -14.77
N GLY A 305 -14.81 -20.72 -15.87
CA GLY A 305 -14.68 -19.48 -16.66
C GLY A 305 -16.02 -19.01 -17.25
N ARG A 306 -16.83 -19.94 -17.77
CA ARG A 306 -18.19 -19.66 -18.25
C ARG A 306 -19.09 -19.11 -17.14
N LEU A 307 -19.12 -19.78 -15.98
CA LEU A 307 -19.91 -19.34 -14.82
C LEU A 307 -19.49 -17.94 -14.33
N MET A 308 -18.19 -17.65 -14.30
CA MET A 308 -17.68 -16.32 -13.91
C MET A 308 -18.14 -15.24 -14.89
N ILE A 309 -18.10 -15.51 -16.21
CA ILE A 309 -18.58 -14.57 -17.22
C ILE A 309 -20.09 -14.38 -17.19
N ASP A 310 -20.87 -15.45 -17.02
CA ASP A 310 -22.32 -15.37 -16.93
C ASP A 310 -22.75 -14.54 -15.71
N ARG A 311 -22.09 -14.73 -14.56
CA ARG A 311 -22.27 -13.88 -13.37
C ARG A 311 -21.96 -12.41 -13.66
N LEU A 312 -20.83 -12.11 -14.31
CA LEU A 312 -20.46 -10.73 -14.63
C LEU A 312 -21.46 -10.07 -15.57
N SER A 313 -22.05 -10.85 -16.47
CA SER A 313 -23.03 -10.37 -17.44
C SER A 313 -24.41 -10.18 -16.82
N ALA A 314 -24.76 -11.00 -15.82
CA ALA A 314 -25.95 -10.77 -15.00
C ALA A 314 -25.82 -9.47 -14.18
N ILE A 315 -24.63 -9.17 -13.65
CA ILE A 315 -24.35 -7.91 -12.95
C ILE A 315 -24.48 -6.70 -13.91
N GLU A 316 -23.98 -6.81 -15.14
CA GLU A 316 -24.16 -5.77 -16.18
C GLU A 316 -25.65 -5.59 -16.55
N ALA A 317 -26.40 -6.69 -16.68
CA ALA A 317 -27.84 -6.64 -16.97
C ALA A 317 -28.64 -6.02 -15.81
N SER A 318 -28.35 -6.39 -14.56
CA SER A 318 -28.96 -5.80 -13.37
C SER A 318 -28.52 -4.35 -13.11
N GLY A 319 -27.39 -3.91 -13.64
CA GLY A 319 -26.97 -2.50 -13.58
C GLY A 319 -27.74 -1.59 -14.55
N SER A 320 -28.53 -2.17 -15.46
CA SER A 320 -29.39 -1.45 -16.41
C SER A 320 -30.88 -1.39 -16.00
N GLU A 321 -31.26 -2.07 -14.93
CA GLU A 321 -32.58 -1.96 -14.28
C GLU A 321 -32.35 -1.64 -12.79
N ASN A 322 -32.76 -0.44 -12.37
CA ASN A 322 -32.84 0.05 -10.99
C ASN A 322 -32.51 -0.96 -9.88
N VAL A 323 -31.30 -0.89 -9.30
CA VAL A 323 -30.99 -1.54 -8.02
C VAL A 323 -31.24 -0.55 -6.90
N ASP A 324 -32.52 -0.24 -6.71
CA ASP A 324 -33.12 0.20 -5.45
C ASP A 324 -34.45 -0.56 -5.39
N THR A 325 -34.40 -1.82 -4.94
CA THR A 325 -35.53 -2.63 -4.42
C THR A 325 -35.15 -4.11 -4.40
N CYS A 326 -34.42 -4.53 -3.36
CA CYS A 326 -34.52 -5.92 -2.91
C CYS A 326 -34.19 -6.05 -1.42
N TRP A 327 -34.77 -5.16 -0.59
CA TRP A 327 -34.84 -5.35 0.86
C TRP A 327 -36.11 -4.79 1.50
N GLU A 328 -37.20 -4.58 0.75
CA GLU A 328 -38.47 -4.13 1.35
C GLU A 328 -39.67 -4.53 0.48
N GLU A 329 -39.96 -5.83 0.43
CA GLU A 329 -41.31 -6.34 0.14
C GLU A 329 -41.76 -7.26 1.28
N SER A 330 -42.08 -6.64 2.41
CA SER A 330 -43.14 -7.11 3.28
C SER A 330 -43.56 -5.94 4.15
N LEU A 331 -44.34 -5.01 3.60
CA LEU A 331 -45.42 -4.30 4.30
C LEU A 331 -46.16 -3.36 3.34
N ALA A 332 -47.48 -3.58 3.28
CA ALA A 332 -48.54 -2.62 2.98
C ALA A 332 -48.73 -2.10 1.54
N SER A 333 -49.65 -2.82 0.88
CA SER A 333 -50.60 -2.41 -0.16
C SER A 333 -51.34 -1.08 0.03
N LEU A 334 -51.84 -0.54 -1.10
CA LEU A 334 -52.89 0.49 -1.30
C LEU A 334 -52.35 1.95 -1.21
N SER A 335 -52.59 2.89 -2.12
CA SER A 335 -53.71 3.11 -3.05
C SER A 335 -53.39 4.20 -4.11
N ASP A 336 -53.88 3.99 -5.33
CA ASP A 336 -54.47 4.90 -6.33
C ASP A 336 -53.82 6.25 -6.77
N GLU A 337 -53.60 6.32 -8.09
CA GLU A 337 -53.34 7.42 -9.04
C GLU A 337 -54.44 8.54 -9.13
N PRO A 338 -54.41 9.57 -10.05
CA PRO A 338 -53.39 10.07 -11.01
C PRO A 338 -53.26 11.63 -11.16
N SER A 339 -52.31 12.04 -12.03
CA SER A 339 -52.40 13.12 -13.07
C SER A 339 -51.62 14.46 -12.94
N ASP A 340 -50.77 14.64 -13.96
CA ASP A 340 -49.99 15.76 -14.55
C ASP A 340 -50.82 17.04 -14.87
N PRO A 341 -50.30 18.16 -15.46
CA PRO A 341 -48.95 18.75 -15.53
C PRO A 341 -48.90 20.27 -15.18
N ILE A 342 -47.74 20.72 -14.69
CA ILE A 342 -46.94 21.91 -15.10
C ILE A 342 -47.64 23.21 -15.63
N LEU A 343 -47.18 24.34 -15.03
CA LEU A 343 -47.15 25.77 -15.46
C LEU A 343 -48.30 26.71 -15.05
N ASN A 344 -48.03 27.58 -14.06
CA ASN A 344 -47.70 28.98 -14.39
C ASN A 344 -47.16 29.80 -13.20
N ASN A 345 -45.97 30.38 -13.43
CA ASN A 345 -45.47 31.68 -12.97
C ASN A 345 -45.74 32.15 -11.54
N GLN A 346 -44.68 32.27 -10.74
CA GLN A 346 -44.31 33.56 -10.12
C GLN A 346 -42.92 33.54 -9.45
N THR A 347 -42.06 34.42 -9.99
CA THR A 347 -41.08 35.30 -9.30
C THR A 347 -40.08 34.76 -8.28
N CYS A 348 -38.80 35.07 -8.56
CA CYS A 348 -37.63 34.95 -7.69
C CYS A 348 -37.79 35.62 -6.32
N GLU A 349 -37.72 34.79 -5.27
CA GLU A 349 -37.00 35.07 -4.03
C GLU A 349 -36.28 33.77 -3.67
N VAL A 350 -34.95 33.71 -3.83
CA VAL A 350 -34.18 32.58 -3.30
C VAL A 350 -34.01 32.87 -1.81
N ASP A 351 -34.97 32.43 -1.03
CA ASP A 351 -34.92 32.47 0.42
C ASP A 351 -33.73 31.62 0.89
N HIS A 352 -32.82 32.21 1.68
CA HIS A 352 -31.63 31.51 2.16
C HIS A 352 -32.00 30.26 2.99
N ASN A 353 -33.23 30.22 3.51
CA ASN A 353 -33.80 29.05 4.18
C ASN A 353 -34.10 27.88 3.25
N THR A 354 -34.31 28.08 1.95
CA THR A 354 -34.68 26.97 1.03
C THR A 354 -33.48 26.11 0.64
N MET A 355 -32.28 26.68 0.56
CA MET A 355 -31.04 25.93 0.28
C MET A 355 -30.65 25.03 1.45
N VAL A 356 -30.81 25.52 2.68
CA VAL A 356 -30.56 24.76 3.91
C VAL A 356 -31.61 23.66 4.07
N SER A 357 -32.89 23.95 3.82
CA SER A 357 -33.96 22.92 3.92
C SER A 357 -33.84 21.83 2.85
N LEU A 358 -33.26 22.11 1.67
CA LEU A 358 -32.98 21.10 0.64
C LEU A 358 -31.83 20.16 1.04
N ALA A 359 -30.80 20.66 1.72
CA ALA A 359 -29.76 19.82 2.31
C ALA A 359 -30.31 18.99 3.48
N GLU A 360 -31.13 19.58 4.34
CA GLU A 360 -31.74 18.91 5.51
C GLU A 360 -32.85 17.91 5.15
N SER A 361 -33.53 18.10 4.01
CA SER A 361 -34.54 17.15 3.52
C SER A 361 -33.98 15.82 3.01
N GLY A 362 -32.65 15.63 3.03
CA GLY A 362 -31.98 14.41 2.55
C GLY A 362 -32.02 14.22 1.03
N THR A 363 -32.48 15.22 0.27
CA THR A 363 -32.62 15.11 -1.20
C THR A 363 -31.31 15.33 -1.96
N LEU A 364 -30.28 15.88 -1.31
CA LEU A 364 -28.94 16.10 -1.87
C LEU A 364 -27.88 15.39 -1.02
N ALA A 365 -27.52 14.15 -1.40
CA ALA A 365 -26.52 13.37 -0.69
C ALA A 365 -25.08 13.81 -1.05
N SER A 366 -24.25 14.07 -0.04
CA SER A 366 -22.81 14.30 -0.21
C SER A 366 -22.04 12.97 -0.09
N LYS A 367 -21.00 12.78 -0.91
CA LYS A 367 -20.05 11.67 -0.75
C LYS A 367 -19.01 11.95 0.35
N TRP A 368 -18.93 13.18 0.83
CA TRP A 368 -18.02 13.57 1.90
C TRP A 368 -18.64 13.27 3.26
N PRO A 369 -17.83 12.83 4.25
CA PRO A 369 -18.30 12.74 5.62
C PRO A 369 -18.79 14.11 6.10
N GLU A 370 -19.93 14.11 6.77
CA GLU A 370 -20.42 15.31 7.46
C GLU A 370 -19.62 15.51 8.74
N ALA A 371 -19.24 16.76 9.02
CA ALA A 371 -18.68 17.09 10.32
C ALA A 371 -19.73 16.85 11.42
N LEU A 372 -19.30 16.18 12.48
CA LEU A 372 -20.14 15.91 13.65
C LEU A 372 -20.29 17.14 14.56
N ASP A 373 -19.47 18.17 14.34
CA ASP A 373 -19.45 19.40 15.11
C ASP A 373 -19.89 20.60 14.26
N LEU A 374 -20.56 21.56 14.90
CA LEU A 374 -21.13 22.74 14.23
C LEU A 374 -20.07 23.66 13.60
N ALA A 375 -18.84 23.62 14.09
CA ALA A 375 -17.73 24.40 13.52
C ALA A 375 -17.16 23.75 12.25
N GLY A 376 -17.55 22.52 11.93
CA GLY A 376 -17.02 21.82 10.76
C GLY A 376 -15.56 21.40 10.92
N SER A 377 -15.07 21.21 12.15
CA SER A 377 -13.63 21.03 12.45
C SER A 377 -13.00 19.83 11.73
N ASN A 378 -13.83 18.82 11.43
CA ASN A 378 -13.42 17.62 10.70
C ASN A 378 -13.59 17.71 9.17
N ASN A 379 -14.21 18.78 8.65
CA ASN A 379 -14.39 18.96 7.21
C ASN A 379 -13.03 19.09 6.51
N PRO A 380 -12.89 18.52 5.30
CA PRO A 380 -11.67 18.66 4.52
C PRO A 380 -11.48 20.12 4.06
N CYS A 381 -10.26 20.65 4.22
CA CYS A 381 -9.92 22.02 3.83
C CYS A 381 -9.56 22.07 2.34
N ARG A 382 -8.63 21.19 1.92
CA ARG A 382 -8.13 21.00 0.54
C ARG A 382 -7.53 22.26 -0.08
N LEU A 383 -7.04 23.17 0.76
CA LEU A 383 -6.46 24.43 0.35
C LEU A 383 -4.97 24.26 0.01
N GLU A 384 -4.60 24.66 -1.21
CA GLU A 384 -3.21 24.98 -1.56
C GLU A 384 -3.14 26.48 -1.88
N GLY A 385 -2.31 27.21 -1.17
CA GLY A 385 -2.26 28.67 -1.32
C GLY A 385 -1.09 29.30 -0.62
N GLU A 386 -0.99 30.62 -0.72
CA GLU A 386 -0.02 31.43 -0.01
C GLU A 386 -0.66 32.77 0.36
N ILE A 387 -0.30 33.30 1.53
CA ILE A 387 -0.75 34.60 2.02
C ILE A 387 0.48 35.32 2.54
N GLY A 388 0.74 36.52 2.01
CA GLY A 388 1.80 37.39 2.53
C GLY A 388 1.26 38.31 3.62
N ASP A 389 2.09 38.55 4.62
CA ASP A 389 1.84 39.53 5.70
C ASP A 389 0.47 39.33 6.39
N LEU A 390 0.31 38.18 7.05
CA LEU A 390 -0.89 37.87 7.83
C LEU A 390 -1.17 38.94 8.89
N ILE A 391 -2.45 39.09 9.25
CA ILE A 391 -2.89 40.06 10.27
C ILE A 391 -2.31 39.66 11.63
N VAL A 392 -1.52 40.56 12.23
CA VAL A 392 -0.94 40.41 13.55
C VAL A 392 -1.60 41.36 14.54
N LEU A 393 -2.10 40.82 15.65
CA LEU A 393 -2.51 41.57 16.84
C LEU A 393 -1.41 41.45 17.90
N GLY A 394 -0.96 42.57 18.47
CA GLY A 394 0.20 42.60 19.35
C GLY A 394 1.50 42.83 18.58
N GLU A 395 2.63 42.37 19.12
CA GLU A 395 3.94 42.52 18.48
C GLU A 395 4.70 41.20 18.56
N ILE A 396 5.10 40.68 17.39
CA ILE A 396 5.94 39.48 17.32
C ILE A 396 7.39 39.91 17.66
N PRO A 397 8.02 39.29 18.68
CA PRO A 397 9.41 39.56 19.02
C PRO A 397 10.34 39.38 17.82
N LYS A 398 11.27 40.32 17.63
CA LYS A 398 12.17 40.35 16.45
C LYS A 398 13.17 39.20 16.44
N GLU A 399 13.42 38.63 17.60
CA GLU A 399 14.26 37.46 17.80
C GLU A 399 13.62 36.17 17.26
N ILE A 400 12.30 36.15 17.03
CA ILE A 400 11.64 35.03 16.37
C ILE A 400 11.83 35.18 14.86
N ASP A 401 12.84 34.50 14.33
CA ASP A 401 13.19 34.50 12.91
C ASP A 401 13.38 33.06 12.42
N GLY A 402 12.47 32.59 11.56
CA GLY A 402 12.44 31.19 11.15
C GLY A 402 11.08 30.77 10.59
N THR A 403 10.83 29.47 10.58
CA THR A 403 9.59 28.91 10.03
C THR A 403 8.99 27.86 10.96
N PHE A 404 7.73 28.05 11.32
CA PHE A 404 6.91 27.01 11.96
C PHE A 404 6.24 26.16 10.88
N TYR A 405 6.53 24.86 10.86
CA TYR A 405 5.90 23.89 9.98
C TYR A 405 4.95 23.01 10.77
N ARG A 406 3.78 22.71 10.20
CA ARG A 406 2.84 21.75 10.78
C ARG A 406 2.09 20.98 9.71
N VAL A 407 1.70 19.75 9.99
CA VAL A 407 0.98 18.87 9.05
C VAL A 407 -0.42 18.54 9.56
N MET A 408 -1.41 18.55 8.67
CA MET A 408 -2.77 18.03 8.93
C MET A 408 -3.05 16.82 8.04
N CYS A 409 -3.91 15.96 8.57
CA CYS A 409 -4.60 14.92 7.82
C CYS A 409 -5.80 15.56 7.07
N ASP A 410 -5.66 15.78 5.76
CA ASP A 410 -6.67 16.47 4.94
C ASP A 410 -6.95 15.71 3.65
N PRO A 411 -7.93 14.79 3.62
CA PRO A 411 -8.17 13.92 2.47
C PRO A 411 -8.52 14.73 1.21
N PHE A 412 -7.78 14.50 0.12
CA PHE A 412 -8.00 15.20 -1.14
C PHE A 412 -9.23 14.68 -1.89
N VAL A 413 -9.54 13.39 -1.74
CA VAL A 413 -10.73 12.70 -2.27
C VAL A 413 -11.59 12.17 -1.12
N PRO A 414 -12.91 11.94 -1.32
CA PRO A 414 -13.75 11.39 -0.27
C PRO A 414 -13.15 10.10 0.31
N PRO A 415 -12.90 10.02 1.63
CA PRO A 415 -12.35 8.83 2.24
C PRO A 415 -13.40 7.71 2.29
N HIS A 416 -12.94 6.48 2.51
CA HIS A 416 -13.83 5.34 2.71
C HIS A 416 -14.71 5.58 3.96
N PRO A 417 -16.03 5.29 3.95
CA PRO A 417 -16.91 5.59 5.09
C PRO A 417 -16.47 4.94 6.42
N GLY A 418 -15.84 3.76 6.35
CA GLY A 418 -15.30 3.04 7.52
C GLY A 418 -13.89 3.43 7.95
N ASN A 419 -13.33 4.53 7.43
CA ASN A 419 -11.94 4.91 7.69
C ASN A 419 -11.78 5.73 8.97
N VAL A 420 -10.58 5.71 9.55
CA VAL A 420 -10.28 6.48 10.76
C VAL A 420 -10.01 7.95 10.44
N PRO A 421 -10.27 8.90 11.36
CA PRO A 421 -10.09 10.34 11.11
C PRO A 421 -8.65 10.76 10.74
N ILE A 422 -7.67 9.92 11.07
CA ILE A 422 -6.25 10.14 10.78
C ILE A 422 -5.79 9.60 9.40
N ASP A 423 -6.68 8.97 8.63
CA ASP A 423 -6.38 8.56 7.24
C ASP A 423 -6.78 9.63 6.23
N GLY A 424 -5.80 10.41 5.81
CA GLY A 424 -5.96 11.47 4.82
C GLY A 424 -4.61 11.97 4.35
N ASP A 425 -4.61 12.68 3.22
CA ASP A 425 -3.39 13.19 2.62
C ASP A 425 -2.71 14.23 3.52
N GLY A 426 -1.38 14.18 3.61
CA GLY A 426 -0.62 15.14 4.38
C GLY A 426 -0.65 16.52 3.72
N SER A 427 -1.23 17.50 4.41
CA SER A 427 -1.23 18.91 4.00
C SER A 427 -0.40 19.75 4.97
N VAL A 428 0.67 20.36 4.46
CA VAL A 428 1.67 21.08 5.25
C VAL A 428 1.40 22.57 5.17
N SER A 429 1.31 23.20 6.34
CA SER A 429 1.31 24.66 6.49
C SER A 429 2.68 25.11 6.98
N ALA A 430 3.25 26.10 6.31
CA ALA A 430 4.47 26.78 6.72
C ALA A 430 4.13 28.23 7.08
N PHE A 431 4.56 28.68 8.26
CA PHE A 431 4.44 30.05 8.74
C PHE A 431 5.84 30.62 8.91
N ARG A 432 6.28 31.45 7.95
CA ARG A 432 7.59 32.08 8.00
C ARG A 432 7.50 33.40 8.75
N ILE A 433 8.17 33.46 9.89
CA ILE A 433 8.22 34.64 10.74
C ILE A 433 9.56 35.31 10.50
N HIS A 434 9.53 36.58 10.09
CA HIS A 434 10.72 37.39 9.88
C HIS A 434 10.38 38.86 10.09
N ASN A 435 11.23 39.59 10.79
CA ASN A 435 11.06 41.04 11.03
C ASN A 435 9.68 41.43 11.60
N GLY A 436 9.10 40.59 12.44
CA GLY A 436 7.78 40.81 13.04
C GLY A 436 6.59 40.60 12.11
N ARG A 437 6.81 40.03 10.91
CA ARG A 437 5.78 39.68 9.92
C ARG A 437 5.67 38.18 9.77
N VAL A 438 4.53 37.70 9.30
CA VAL A 438 4.30 36.28 9.04
C VAL A 438 3.73 36.05 7.66
N ASP A 439 4.47 35.31 6.84
CA ASP A 439 4.00 34.78 5.57
C ASP A 439 3.57 33.33 5.73
N MET A 440 2.57 32.91 4.99
CA MET A 440 2.01 31.57 5.06
C MET A 440 1.97 30.89 3.70
N LYS A 441 2.24 29.59 3.67
CA LYS A 441 2.02 28.72 2.51
C LYS A 441 1.45 27.37 2.95
N ILE A 442 0.41 26.90 2.26
CA ILE A 442 -0.11 25.53 2.42
C ILE A 442 0.11 24.75 1.13
N ARG A 443 0.63 23.53 1.23
CA ARG A 443 0.76 22.59 0.11
C ARG A 443 0.51 21.16 0.56
N TYR A 444 -0.02 20.36 -0.36
CA TYR A 444 -0.03 18.93 -0.18
C TYR A 444 1.37 18.34 -0.33
N VAL A 445 1.69 17.35 0.49
CA VAL A 445 2.84 16.48 0.23
C VAL A 445 2.47 15.60 -0.95
N GLU A 446 3.17 15.74 -2.07
CA GLU A 446 2.85 14.99 -3.29
C GLU A 446 3.33 13.52 -3.22
N THR A 447 2.77 12.76 -2.29
CA THR A 447 3.00 11.33 -2.15
C THR A 447 2.51 10.57 -3.38
N GLU A 448 2.96 9.33 -3.56
CA GLU A 448 2.46 8.49 -4.65
C GLU A 448 0.93 8.28 -4.56
N ARG A 449 0.41 8.07 -3.33
CA ARG A 449 -1.04 8.04 -3.06
C ARG A 449 -1.72 9.30 -3.59
N TYR A 450 -1.27 10.45 -3.12
CA TYR A 450 -1.82 11.74 -3.50
C TYR A 450 -1.79 11.95 -5.02
N LYS A 451 -0.65 11.67 -5.67
CA LYS A 451 -0.50 11.83 -7.13
C LYS A 451 -1.44 10.91 -7.91
N LEU A 452 -1.57 9.66 -7.50
CA LEU A 452 -2.43 8.68 -8.15
C LEU A 452 -3.91 9.01 -7.96
N GLU A 453 -4.33 9.33 -6.73
CA GLU A 453 -5.72 9.71 -6.41
C GLU A 453 -6.09 11.06 -7.02
N ARG A 454 -5.19 12.06 -7.01
CA ARG A 454 -5.38 13.36 -7.67
C ARG A 454 -5.49 13.21 -9.19
N LYS A 455 -4.66 12.37 -9.81
CA LYS A 455 -4.74 12.08 -11.25
C LYS A 455 -6.02 11.32 -11.61
N ALA A 456 -6.44 10.39 -10.77
CA ALA A 456 -7.66 9.59 -10.99
C ALA A 456 -8.94 10.32 -10.57
N ASN A 457 -8.81 11.41 -9.79
CA ASN A 457 -9.89 12.18 -9.17
C ASN A 457 -10.90 11.31 -8.39
N ARG A 458 -10.40 10.28 -7.69
CA ARG A 458 -11.19 9.35 -6.87
C ARG A 458 -10.30 8.56 -5.93
N GLN A 459 -10.91 7.99 -4.90
CA GLN A 459 -10.23 7.09 -3.97
C GLN A 459 -9.69 5.84 -4.68
N LEU A 460 -8.43 5.52 -4.43
CA LEU A 460 -7.74 4.30 -4.85
C LEU A 460 -7.18 3.52 -3.64
N PHE A 461 -6.91 4.19 -2.52
CA PHE A 461 -6.41 3.57 -1.28
C PHE A 461 -7.57 3.38 -0.29
N GLY A 462 -7.60 2.24 0.38
CA GLY A 462 -8.72 1.77 1.20
C GLY A 462 -8.65 2.19 2.67
N LEU A 463 -9.04 1.29 3.57
CA LEU A 463 -8.97 1.47 5.02
C LEU A 463 -7.53 1.61 5.53
N TYR A 464 -7.37 2.42 6.57
CA TYR A 464 -6.11 2.65 7.28
C TYR A 464 -5.37 1.35 7.62
N ARG A 465 -4.09 1.28 7.24
CA ARG A 465 -3.19 0.12 7.43
C ARG A 465 -3.76 -1.21 6.89
N ASN A 466 -4.67 -1.17 5.93
CA ASN A 466 -5.31 -2.37 5.39
C ASN A 466 -5.18 -2.44 3.86
N PRO A 467 -4.03 -2.92 3.35
CA PRO A 467 -3.76 -2.99 1.90
C PRO A 467 -4.73 -3.89 1.13
N PHE A 468 -5.47 -4.79 1.80
CA PHE A 468 -6.48 -5.65 1.15
C PHE A 468 -7.71 -4.87 0.69
N THR A 469 -7.97 -3.73 1.30
CA THR A 469 -9.08 -2.83 0.93
C THR A 469 -8.69 -1.79 -0.13
N HIS A 470 -7.42 -1.75 -0.54
CA HIS A 470 -6.97 -0.87 -1.61
C HIS A 470 -7.48 -1.34 -2.98
N HIS A 471 -7.68 -0.39 -3.88
CA HIS A 471 -7.98 -0.65 -5.28
C HIS A 471 -6.84 -1.49 -5.91
N PRO A 472 -7.17 -2.55 -6.69
CA PRO A 472 -6.20 -3.49 -7.26
C PRO A 472 -4.99 -2.85 -7.97
N CYS A 473 -5.19 -1.71 -8.64
CA CYS A 473 -4.12 -1.01 -9.38
C CYS A 473 -3.08 -0.29 -8.51
N VAL A 474 -3.30 -0.15 -7.19
CA VAL A 474 -2.35 0.47 -6.25
C VAL A 474 -1.82 -0.51 -5.19
N ARG A 475 -2.14 -1.81 -5.32
CA ARG A 475 -1.71 -2.88 -4.40
C ARG A 475 -0.22 -3.23 -4.48
N ALA A 476 0.53 -2.64 -5.41
CA ALA A 476 1.97 -2.86 -5.57
C ALA A 476 2.84 -1.92 -4.71
N ALA A 477 2.24 -1.06 -3.89
CA ALA A 477 2.98 -0.15 -3.02
C ALA A 477 3.48 -0.85 -1.73
N VAL A 478 4.73 -0.54 -1.36
CA VAL A 478 5.46 -1.08 -0.19
C VAL A 478 4.91 -0.51 1.12
N ASP A 479 4.86 -1.31 2.19
CA ASP A 479 4.45 -0.88 3.53
C ASP A 479 5.53 -1.15 4.60
N SER A 480 6.74 -0.63 4.36
CA SER A 480 7.77 -0.16 5.32
C SER A 480 9.06 0.18 4.56
N THR A 481 9.63 1.37 4.79
CA THR A 481 10.68 1.96 3.93
C THR A 481 11.84 2.61 4.71
N ALA A 482 11.90 2.43 6.04
CA ALA A 482 12.88 3.11 6.90
C ALA A 482 12.96 4.63 6.66
N ASN A 483 11.80 5.26 6.37
CA ASN A 483 11.71 6.63 5.86
C ASN A 483 10.97 7.61 6.79
N THR A 484 10.58 7.19 8.00
CA THR A 484 9.90 8.08 8.94
C THR A 484 10.88 9.09 9.51
N ASN A 485 12.09 8.66 9.86
CA ASN A 485 13.13 9.55 10.37
C ASN A 485 14.52 8.93 10.22
N LEU A 486 15.56 9.77 10.26
CA LEU A 486 16.96 9.36 10.40
C LEU A 486 17.50 10.01 11.68
N VAL A 487 17.92 9.18 12.63
CA VAL A 487 18.47 9.68 13.92
C VAL A 487 19.87 9.14 14.08
N LEU A 488 20.84 10.04 14.26
CA LEU A 488 22.21 9.65 14.64
C LEU A 488 22.25 9.44 16.16
N TRP A 489 22.42 8.19 16.60
CA TRP A 489 22.42 7.80 18.01
C TRP A 489 23.50 6.75 18.27
N ALA A 490 24.25 6.89 19.38
CA ALA A 490 25.33 5.96 19.74
C ALA A 490 26.34 5.66 18.61
N ASN A 491 26.75 6.69 17.86
CA ASN A 491 27.62 6.59 16.66
C ASN A 491 27.04 5.75 15.49
N GLN A 492 25.74 5.50 15.48
CA GLN A 492 25.05 4.80 14.40
C GLN A 492 23.94 5.67 13.80
N LEU A 493 23.80 5.66 12.48
CA LEU A 493 22.70 6.34 11.80
C LEU A 493 21.51 5.37 11.73
N LEU A 494 20.48 5.63 12.53
CA LEU A 494 19.29 4.80 12.62
C LEU A 494 18.22 5.27 11.63
N ALA A 495 17.83 4.40 10.71
CA ALA A 495 16.72 4.63 9.79
C ALA A 495 15.43 4.03 10.32
N LEU A 496 14.48 4.92 10.65
CA LEU A 496 13.28 4.61 11.42
C LEU A 496 12.07 4.44 10.51
N LYS A 497 11.18 3.51 10.85
CA LYS A 497 9.82 3.43 10.29
C LYS A 497 8.89 2.80 11.32
N GLU A 498 7.77 3.46 11.59
CA GLU A 498 6.85 3.15 12.71
C GLU A 498 6.20 1.75 12.69
N VAL A 499 6.39 0.98 11.62
CA VAL A 499 5.87 -0.37 11.47
C VAL A 499 6.95 -1.46 11.57
N ALA A 500 8.20 -1.10 11.88
CA ALA A 500 9.32 -2.04 12.00
C ALA A 500 10.41 -1.57 13.00
N LEU A 501 11.34 -2.47 13.34
CA LEU A 501 12.55 -2.11 14.08
C LEU A 501 13.43 -1.15 13.27
N PRO A 502 14.19 -0.25 13.92
CA PRO A 502 15.11 0.65 13.25
C PRO A 502 16.27 -0.11 12.58
N TYR A 503 16.71 0.37 11.41
CA TYR A 503 17.90 -0.15 10.73
C TYR A 503 19.12 0.67 11.11
N SER A 504 20.17 0.02 11.61
CA SER A 504 21.42 0.69 11.98
C SER A 504 22.37 0.75 10.78
N LEU A 505 22.86 1.95 10.46
CA LEU A 505 23.77 2.22 9.36
C LEU A 505 25.04 2.91 9.88
N ASP A 506 26.17 2.66 9.22
CA ASP A 506 27.37 3.48 9.42
C ASP A 506 27.11 4.90 8.85
N PRO A 507 27.36 5.97 9.60
CA PRO A 507 26.98 7.32 9.21
C PRO A 507 27.80 7.89 8.03
N ASN A 508 28.95 7.32 7.71
CA ASN A 508 29.84 7.81 6.65
C ASN A 508 29.70 7.01 5.36
N THR A 509 29.50 5.69 5.47
CA THR A 509 29.44 4.75 4.35
C THR A 509 28.02 4.32 3.99
N LEU A 510 27.07 4.51 4.91
CA LEU A 510 25.67 4.07 4.81
C LEU A 510 25.50 2.55 4.71
N GLU A 511 26.56 1.77 4.97
CA GLU A 511 26.49 0.31 5.05
C GLU A 511 25.75 -0.13 6.33
N MET A 512 25.00 -1.22 6.25
CA MET A 512 24.23 -1.74 7.38
C MET A 512 25.16 -2.31 8.47
N LEU A 513 25.00 -1.87 9.70
CA LEU A 513 25.75 -2.38 10.86
C LEU A 513 25.02 -3.59 11.46
N ASN A 514 25.61 -4.79 11.31
CA ASN A 514 25.16 -5.99 12.01
C ASN A 514 25.67 -6.00 13.46
N GLY A 515 25.02 -5.24 14.35
CA GLY A 515 25.31 -5.22 15.78
C GLY A 515 24.22 -5.92 16.60
N GLN A 516 24.59 -6.96 17.36
CA GLN A 516 23.74 -7.49 18.44
C GLN A 516 23.69 -6.48 19.59
N GLY A 517 22.65 -5.65 19.63
CA GLY A 517 22.34 -4.85 20.81
C GLY A 517 21.79 -5.71 21.95
N GLU A 518 22.16 -5.40 23.18
CA GLU A 518 21.46 -5.93 24.36
C GLU A 518 20.08 -5.25 24.45
N TYR A 519 19.01 -6.03 24.66
CA TYR A 519 17.69 -5.49 24.96
C TYR A 519 17.20 -6.03 26.31
N ARG A 520 16.48 -5.18 27.05
CA ARG A 520 15.85 -5.54 28.32
C ARG A 520 14.37 -5.19 28.27
N THR A 521 13.54 -6.05 28.80
CA THR A 521 12.10 -5.85 28.92
C THR A 521 11.73 -5.57 30.36
N TYR A 522 10.81 -4.63 30.58
CA TYR A 522 10.26 -4.33 31.89
C TYR A 522 8.73 -4.34 31.79
N SER A 523 8.03 -4.68 32.86
CA SER A 523 6.56 -4.72 32.88
C SER A 523 5.98 -3.76 33.91
N TRP A 524 4.83 -3.18 33.61
CA TRP A 524 4.01 -2.45 34.57
C TRP A 524 2.54 -2.83 34.36
N GLU A 525 1.65 -2.20 35.12
CA GLU A 525 0.20 -2.36 35.00
C GLU A 525 -0.30 -1.92 33.61
N ASN A 526 -1.50 -2.37 33.24
CA ASN A 526 -2.07 -2.02 31.96
C ASN A 526 -2.43 -0.53 31.92
N CYS A 527 -1.86 0.19 30.96
CA CYS A 527 -2.22 1.55 30.62
C CYS A 527 -1.78 1.84 29.18
N MET A 528 -2.11 3.03 28.68
CA MET A 528 -1.73 3.52 27.37
C MET A 528 -0.81 4.75 27.51
N PRO A 529 0.51 4.58 27.47
CA PRO A 529 1.42 5.69 27.20
C PRO A 529 1.27 6.12 25.73
N ILE A 530 1.12 7.42 25.46
CA ILE A 530 0.91 7.94 24.09
C ILE A 530 2.20 8.62 23.57
N PRO A 531 2.42 9.96 23.55
CA PRO A 531 3.72 10.50 23.20
C PRO A 531 4.62 10.64 24.41
N THR A 532 5.91 10.44 24.15
CA THR A 532 7.00 10.70 25.09
C THR A 532 7.36 12.19 25.05
N GLY A 533 7.36 12.86 26.21
CA GLY A 533 7.80 14.25 26.33
C GLY A 533 9.31 14.42 26.39
N GLY A 534 10.01 13.48 27.02
CA GLY A 534 11.46 13.43 27.13
C GLY A 534 11.91 12.13 27.79
N ALA A 535 13.16 11.73 27.56
CA ALA A 535 13.77 10.55 28.17
C ALA A 535 15.27 10.76 28.37
N TRP A 536 15.84 10.32 29.49
CA TRP A 536 17.25 10.53 29.81
C TRP A 536 17.77 9.46 30.79
N GLU A 537 19.08 9.27 30.82
CA GLU A 537 19.75 8.52 31.89
C GLU A 537 20.06 9.49 33.04
N GLY A 538 19.53 9.19 34.23
CA GLY A 538 19.79 9.97 35.44
C GLY A 538 21.20 9.71 36.00
N GLU A 539 21.69 10.64 36.81
CA GLU A 539 22.99 10.50 37.50
C GLU A 539 23.04 9.27 38.44
N ASP A 540 21.87 8.76 38.86
CA ASP A 540 21.74 7.54 39.65
C ASP A 540 21.84 6.25 38.81
N GLY A 541 22.06 6.37 37.49
CA GLY A 541 22.22 5.26 36.56
C GLY A 541 20.90 4.61 36.11
N LYS A 542 19.76 5.24 36.42
CA LYS A 542 18.44 4.78 35.97
C LYS A 542 18.00 5.51 34.71
N LEU A 543 17.12 4.87 33.94
CA LEU A 543 16.49 5.47 32.77
C LEU A 543 15.16 6.09 33.18
N TYR A 544 14.98 7.37 32.85
CA TYR A 544 13.74 8.10 33.05
C TYR A 544 13.10 8.41 31.70
N PHE A 545 11.77 8.35 31.65
CA PHE A 545 11.02 8.91 30.52
C PHE A 545 9.69 9.47 30.97
N GLU A 546 9.20 10.49 30.28
CA GLU A 546 7.92 11.13 30.59
C GLU A 546 6.94 10.91 29.46
N SER A 547 5.69 10.61 29.79
CA SER A 547 4.65 10.34 28.79
C SER A 547 3.29 10.75 29.33
N THR A 548 2.41 11.14 28.41
CA THR A 548 0.98 11.12 28.69
C THR A 548 0.58 9.66 28.95
N ARG A 549 -0.05 9.39 30.10
CA ARG A 549 -0.60 8.09 30.47
C ARG A 549 -2.12 8.19 30.49
N VAL A 550 -2.75 7.31 29.74
CA VAL A 550 -4.20 7.13 29.73
C VAL A 550 -4.52 5.79 30.38
N HIS A 551 -5.48 5.78 31.31
CA HIS A 551 -5.80 4.59 32.13
C HIS A 551 -6.70 3.58 31.39
N ASP A 552 -7.07 3.88 30.15
CA ASP A 552 -7.74 3.00 29.18
C ASP A 552 -7.29 3.44 27.77
N ASN A 553 -7.97 2.99 26.72
CA ASN A 553 -7.75 3.46 25.36
C ASN A 553 -8.14 4.94 25.19
N ALA A 554 -7.28 5.74 24.55
CA ALA A 554 -7.59 7.14 24.20
C ALA A 554 -8.30 7.29 22.85
N PHE A 555 -8.21 6.28 21.98
CA PHE A 555 -8.60 6.38 20.58
C PHE A 555 -9.84 5.54 20.28
N PRO A 556 -11.05 6.14 20.26
CA PRO A 556 -12.29 5.38 20.04
C PRO A 556 -12.39 4.70 18.67
N PHE A 557 -11.58 5.15 17.70
CA PHE A 557 -11.48 4.59 16.36
C PHE A 557 -10.51 3.39 16.26
N PHE A 558 -9.82 3.03 17.35
CA PHE A 558 -9.09 1.77 17.51
C PHE A 558 -9.66 0.98 18.69
N PRO A 559 -10.90 0.46 18.60
CA PRO A 559 -11.47 -0.31 19.69
C PRO A 559 -10.70 -1.63 19.87
N PRO A 560 -10.66 -2.19 21.09
CA PRO A 560 -10.13 -3.53 21.30
C PRO A 560 -11.10 -4.59 20.73
N ASP A 561 -10.66 -5.85 20.72
CA ASP A 561 -11.37 -6.96 20.04
C ASP A 561 -12.81 -7.18 20.54
N ASP A 562 -13.14 -6.76 21.76
CA ASP A 562 -14.49 -6.84 22.33
C ASP A 562 -15.42 -5.70 21.88
N GLY A 563 -14.92 -4.78 21.04
CA GLY A 563 -15.66 -3.65 20.49
C GLY A 563 -15.96 -2.53 21.49
N ARG A 564 -15.41 -2.58 22.71
CA ARG A 564 -15.67 -1.53 23.71
C ARG A 564 -15.08 -0.19 23.24
N ILE A 565 -15.88 0.86 23.35
CA ILE A 565 -15.41 2.24 23.14
C ILE A 565 -14.80 2.73 24.46
N PRO A 566 -13.72 3.54 24.41
CA PRO A 566 -13.19 4.20 25.60
C PRO A 566 -14.27 4.80 26.49
N ALA A 567 -14.11 4.68 27.81
CA ALA A 567 -14.99 5.39 28.72
C ALA A 567 -14.95 6.90 28.40
N PRO A 568 -16.10 7.60 28.38
CA PRO A 568 -16.11 9.04 28.16
C PRO A 568 -15.25 9.80 29.17
N GLU A 569 -15.11 9.22 30.36
CA GLU A 569 -14.46 9.71 31.59
C GLU A 569 -13.04 9.14 31.79
N THR A 570 -12.41 8.59 30.75
CA THR A 570 -11.10 7.96 30.89
C THR A 570 -10.07 8.95 31.43
N LYS A 571 -9.49 8.62 32.59
CA LYS A 571 -8.44 9.44 33.19
C LYS A 571 -7.21 9.48 32.28
N ALA A 572 -6.68 10.69 32.09
CA ALA A 572 -5.36 10.94 31.51
C ALA A 572 -4.56 11.84 32.45
N ASP A 573 -3.26 11.54 32.60
CA ASP A 573 -2.29 12.32 33.38
C ASP A 573 -0.92 12.32 32.68
N PHE A 574 -0.06 13.30 32.99
CA PHE A 574 1.32 13.31 32.51
C PHE A 574 2.25 12.78 33.62
N VAL A 575 3.03 11.75 33.31
CA VAL A 575 3.79 11.00 34.33
C VAL A 575 5.24 10.78 33.91
N ARG A 576 6.12 10.63 34.91
CA ARG A 576 7.52 10.22 34.77
C ARG A 576 7.71 8.79 35.23
N TRP A 577 8.22 7.96 34.34
CA TRP A 577 8.58 6.57 34.57
C TRP A 577 10.05 6.46 34.99
N GLU A 578 10.34 5.49 35.85
CA GLU A 578 11.70 5.19 36.33
C GLU A 578 12.01 3.72 36.07
N ILE A 579 13.04 3.45 35.27
CA ILE A 579 13.53 2.10 34.95
C ILE A 579 14.93 1.93 35.53
N ASP A 580 15.06 1.03 36.50
CA ASP A 580 16.34 0.61 37.05
C ASP A 580 17.00 -0.42 36.13
N LEU A 581 18.03 0.02 35.40
CA LEU A 581 18.78 -0.83 34.48
C LEU A 581 19.52 -1.96 35.20
N GLN A 582 19.85 -1.85 36.49
CA GLN A 582 20.52 -2.93 37.23
C GLN A 582 19.61 -4.13 37.48
N LYS A 583 18.30 -3.94 37.35
CA LYS A 583 17.33 -5.04 37.46
C LYS A 583 17.30 -5.88 36.18
N PRO A 584 17.16 -7.22 36.30
CA PRO A 584 17.13 -8.11 35.16
C PRO A 584 15.90 -7.86 34.28
N SER A 585 16.00 -8.23 33.00
CA SER A 585 14.87 -8.28 32.08
C SER A 585 13.70 -9.09 32.68
N GLY A 586 12.48 -8.62 32.49
CA GLY A 586 11.24 -9.15 33.08
C GLY A 586 10.85 -8.50 34.41
N SER A 587 11.66 -7.59 34.96
CA SER A 587 11.37 -6.91 36.24
C SER A 587 10.17 -5.96 36.13
N LYS A 588 9.42 -5.82 37.23
CA LYS A 588 8.32 -4.85 37.33
C LYS A 588 8.88 -3.43 37.56
N VAL A 589 8.42 -2.46 36.78
CA VAL A 589 8.68 -1.02 36.95
C VAL A 589 7.95 -0.51 38.20
N VAL A 590 8.50 0.49 38.87
CA VAL A 590 7.80 1.18 39.97
C VAL A 590 6.65 2.03 39.45
N ASP A 591 5.73 2.44 40.33
CA ASP A 591 4.65 3.34 39.92
C ASP A 591 5.22 4.68 39.46
N PRO A 592 4.78 5.19 38.29
CA PRO A 592 5.34 6.41 37.75
C PRO A 592 4.91 7.63 38.59
N LEU A 593 5.80 8.61 38.68
CA LEU A 593 5.54 9.87 39.37
C LEU A 593 4.58 10.72 38.53
N VAL A 594 3.46 11.15 39.12
CA VAL A 594 2.53 12.07 38.44
C VAL A 594 3.12 13.48 38.46
N ILE A 595 3.39 14.03 37.27
CA ILE A 595 3.95 15.37 37.07
C ILE A 595 2.81 16.39 36.93
N VAL A 596 1.83 16.09 36.07
CA VAL A 596 0.63 16.91 35.89
C VAL A 596 -0.61 16.02 35.96
N ASP A 597 -1.39 16.16 37.05
CA ASP A 597 -2.60 15.39 37.30
C ASP A 597 -3.85 16.06 36.68
N VAL A 598 -3.78 16.36 35.39
CA VAL A 598 -4.93 16.78 34.58
C VAL A 598 -4.86 16.09 33.22
N PRO A 599 -6.00 15.90 32.53
CA PRO A 599 -5.98 15.41 31.17
C PRO A 599 -5.12 16.31 30.31
N SER A 600 -4.08 15.72 29.74
CA SER A 600 -3.01 16.42 29.05
C SER A 600 -2.52 15.59 27.88
N GLU A 601 -1.96 16.24 26.87
CA GLU A 601 -1.34 15.58 25.74
C GLU A 601 -0.33 16.50 25.01
N PHE A 602 0.30 16.00 23.95
CA PHE A 602 1.27 16.71 23.11
C PHE A 602 2.39 17.34 23.93
N PRO A 603 3.12 16.54 24.74
CA PRO A 603 4.21 17.04 25.55
C PRO A 603 5.38 17.52 24.69
N ARG A 604 5.90 18.70 25.01
CA ARG A 604 7.04 19.32 24.33
C ARG A 604 7.98 19.92 25.37
N ILE A 605 9.26 19.90 25.06
CA ILE A 605 10.32 20.45 25.92
C ILE A 605 11.13 21.49 25.14
N ASP A 606 12.08 22.12 25.80
CA ASP A 606 13.17 22.79 25.11
C ASP A 606 14.05 21.75 24.42
N GLU A 607 13.94 21.64 23.09
CA GLU A 607 14.59 20.57 22.33
C GLU A 607 16.12 20.59 22.38
N ARG A 608 16.73 21.70 22.84
CA ARG A 608 18.17 21.75 23.14
C ARG A 608 18.57 20.77 24.26
N PHE A 609 17.61 20.36 25.07
CA PHE A 609 17.74 19.41 26.18
C PHE A 609 17.11 18.05 25.85
N MET A 610 16.80 17.79 24.57
CA MET A 610 16.37 16.46 24.15
C MET A 610 17.42 15.44 24.57
N THR A 611 16.95 14.31 25.10
CA THR A 611 17.75 13.21 25.66
C THR A 611 18.55 13.53 26.93
N HIS A 612 18.30 14.68 27.56
CA HIS A 612 18.90 15.10 28.82
C HIS A 612 17.80 15.38 29.85
N GLU A 613 18.18 15.47 31.12
CA GLU A 613 17.25 15.95 32.14
C GLU A 613 16.85 17.40 31.84
N HIS A 614 15.54 17.67 31.87
CA HIS A 614 14.94 18.96 31.55
C HIS A 614 14.13 19.49 32.75
N GLU A 615 14.14 20.81 32.93
CA GLU A 615 13.34 21.52 33.92
C GLU A 615 11.92 21.79 33.44
N PHE A 616 11.70 22.09 32.15
CA PHE A 616 10.41 22.58 31.65
C PHE A 616 9.72 21.63 30.68
N VAL A 617 8.41 21.46 30.86
CA VAL A 617 7.53 20.77 29.90
C VAL A 617 6.31 21.64 29.56
N PHE A 618 5.94 21.63 28.29
CA PHE A 618 4.80 22.32 27.71
C PHE A 618 3.80 21.28 27.20
N LEU A 619 2.52 21.43 27.53
CA LEU A 619 1.48 20.43 27.26
C LEU A 619 0.20 21.11 26.77
N ASN A 620 -0.54 20.45 25.89
CA ASN A 620 -1.98 20.70 25.77
C ASN A 620 -2.69 20.11 26.98
N VAL A 621 -3.72 20.79 27.49
CA VAL A 621 -4.41 20.38 28.72
C VAL A 621 -5.89 20.72 28.71
N PHE A 622 -6.68 20.03 29.53
CA PHE A 622 -7.90 20.59 30.08
C PHE A 622 -7.57 21.45 31.30
N ILE A 623 -7.69 22.77 31.14
CA ILE A 623 -7.39 23.72 32.19
C ILE A 623 -8.35 23.49 33.38
N PRO A 624 -7.81 23.34 34.61
CA PRO A 624 -8.62 23.28 35.82
C PRO A 624 -9.60 24.46 35.91
N GLN A 625 -10.79 24.25 36.45
CA GLN A 625 -11.87 25.25 36.59
C GLN A 625 -12.47 25.77 35.26
N LYS A 626 -11.89 25.47 34.09
CA LYS A 626 -12.46 25.74 32.75
C LYS A 626 -12.99 24.48 32.06
N SER A 627 -12.76 23.33 32.67
CA SER A 627 -13.26 22.02 32.28
C SER A 627 -13.49 21.20 33.55
N ASP A 628 -14.42 20.26 33.49
CA ASP A 628 -14.58 19.22 34.51
C ASP A 628 -13.54 18.10 34.36
N GLY A 629 -12.70 18.15 33.31
CA GLY A 629 -11.63 17.20 33.05
C GLY A 629 -12.13 15.82 32.64
N LYS A 630 -13.44 15.71 32.37
CA LYS A 630 -14.13 14.45 32.16
C LYS A 630 -13.97 13.93 30.75
N LYS A 631 -13.97 14.82 29.76
CA LYS A 631 -13.89 14.43 28.36
C LYS A 631 -12.58 13.71 28.06
N ASN A 632 -12.67 12.69 27.21
CA ASN A 632 -11.50 12.08 26.61
C ASN A 632 -10.66 13.13 25.84
N ILE A 633 -9.33 13.07 25.99
CA ILE A 633 -8.36 13.98 25.36
C ILE A 633 -8.47 14.04 23.83
N PHE A 634 -9.00 12.99 23.19
CA PHE A 634 -9.28 12.95 21.75
C PHE A 634 -10.23 14.06 21.27
N PHE A 635 -11.15 14.54 22.13
CA PHE A 635 -12.12 15.58 21.74
C PHE A 635 -11.52 16.99 21.70
N GLY A 636 -10.21 17.13 21.88
CA GLY A 636 -9.46 18.37 21.81
C GLY A 636 -9.37 19.08 23.16
N LEU A 637 -8.23 19.70 23.41
CA LEU A 637 -7.83 20.29 24.68
C LEU A 637 -8.02 21.81 24.65
N ASN A 638 -8.38 22.41 25.79
CA ASN A 638 -8.84 23.81 25.84
C ASN A 638 -7.77 24.80 26.29
N GLY A 639 -6.51 24.39 26.45
CA GLY A 639 -5.44 25.28 26.88
C GLY A 639 -4.06 24.65 26.81
N LEU A 640 -3.06 25.43 27.25
CA LEU A 640 -1.69 24.97 27.41
C LEU A 640 -1.25 25.05 28.88
N ALA A 641 -0.34 24.15 29.27
CA ALA A 641 0.37 24.20 30.53
C ALA A 641 1.87 24.39 30.29
N MET A 642 2.52 25.16 31.16
CA MET A 642 3.98 25.21 31.33
C MET A 642 4.27 24.73 32.75
N HIS A 643 4.93 23.58 32.89
CA HIS A 643 5.28 22.99 34.17
C HIS A 643 6.79 23.05 34.39
N SER A 644 7.21 23.38 35.62
CA SER A 644 8.61 23.36 36.06
C SER A 644 8.83 22.20 37.02
N HIS A 645 9.63 21.22 36.60
CA HIS A 645 10.03 20.06 37.41
C HIS A 645 10.77 20.46 38.67
N LYS A 646 11.55 21.54 38.60
CA LYS A 646 12.33 22.06 39.73
C LYS A 646 11.48 22.68 40.83
N THR A 647 10.43 23.42 40.45
CA THR A 647 9.58 24.15 41.42
C THR A 647 8.25 23.45 41.72
N GLY A 648 7.84 22.50 40.88
CA GLY A 648 6.52 21.86 40.89
C GLY A 648 5.39 22.79 40.46
N GLN A 649 5.68 24.01 39.98
CA GLN A 649 4.66 24.98 39.60
C GLN A 649 4.20 24.78 38.15
N THR A 650 2.89 24.88 37.94
CA THR A 650 2.27 24.87 36.61
C THR A 650 1.57 26.20 36.34
N ARG A 651 1.86 26.80 35.19
CA ARG A 651 1.20 28.00 34.66
C ARG A 651 0.33 27.61 33.47
N TRP A 652 -0.74 28.35 33.23
CA TRP A 652 -1.79 27.98 32.28
C TRP A 652 -2.06 29.10 31.29
N PHE A 653 -2.21 28.74 30.01
CA PHE A 653 -2.67 29.65 28.97
C PHE A 653 -4.05 29.22 28.47
N TYR A 654 -5.05 30.08 28.66
CA TYR A 654 -6.42 29.87 28.19
C TYR A 654 -6.71 30.74 26.95
N PRO A 655 -6.98 30.15 25.78
CA PRO A 655 -7.25 30.91 24.55
C PRO A 655 -8.60 31.62 24.55
N GLY A 656 -9.54 31.23 25.42
CA GLY A 656 -10.91 31.72 25.45
C GLY A 656 -11.93 30.58 25.31
N ASP A 657 -13.20 30.92 25.51
CA ASP A 657 -14.31 29.99 25.29
C ASP A 657 -14.42 29.65 23.78
N GLU A 658 -15.09 28.54 23.45
CA GLU A 658 -15.27 28.06 22.07
C GLU A 658 -13.95 27.94 21.27
N SER A 659 -12.85 27.66 21.97
CA SER A 659 -11.53 27.52 21.38
C SER A 659 -10.87 26.19 21.77
N GLN A 660 -10.01 25.67 20.91
CA GLN A 660 -9.15 24.52 21.19
C GLN A 660 -7.70 24.82 20.86
N MET A 661 -6.77 24.25 21.63
CA MET A 661 -5.34 24.36 21.41
C MET A 661 -4.82 23.15 20.66
N GLN A 662 -3.95 23.40 19.68
CA GLN A 662 -3.15 22.38 19.01
C GLN A 662 -1.75 22.27 19.65
N GLU A 663 -0.88 21.38 19.15
CA GLU A 663 0.44 21.12 19.72
C GLU A 663 1.28 22.40 19.88
N PRO A 664 1.83 22.68 21.08
CA PRO A 664 2.74 23.80 21.30
C PRO A 664 4.13 23.51 20.72
N VAL A 665 4.90 24.53 20.36
CA VAL A 665 6.31 24.38 20.01
C VAL A 665 7.13 25.45 20.73
N PHE A 666 8.20 25.04 21.39
CA PHE A 666 9.13 25.95 22.06
C PHE A 666 10.13 26.55 21.08
N ILE A 667 10.39 27.86 21.23
CA ILE A 667 11.36 28.64 20.47
C ILE A 667 12.31 29.30 21.47
N PRO A 668 13.62 28.95 21.49
CA PRO A 668 14.55 29.55 22.44
C PRO A 668 14.75 31.05 22.16
N ARG A 669 14.88 31.87 23.20
CA ARG A 669 15.08 33.33 23.04
C ARG A 669 16.36 33.68 22.29
N SER A 670 17.38 32.86 22.51
CA SER A 670 18.65 32.86 21.80
C SER A 670 19.28 31.47 21.96
N LYS A 671 20.29 31.18 21.16
CA LYS A 671 21.02 29.91 21.22
C LYS A 671 21.53 29.58 22.64
N ASP A 672 22.01 30.60 23.35
CA ASP A 672 22.62 30.48 24.68
C ASP A 672 21.65 30.85 25.83
N ALA A 673 20.35 31.03 25.53
CA ALA A 673 19.35 31.32 26.56
C ALA A 673 19.25 30.14 27.55
N PRO A 674 18.98 30.37 28.84
CA PRO A 674 18.66 29.29 29.78
C PRO A 674 17.53 28.40 29.26
N GLU A 675 17.46 27.16 29.76
CA GLU A 675 16.35 26.25 29.44
C GLU A 675 15.01 26.93 29.69
N GLY A 676 14.09 26.80 28.73
CA GLY A 676 12.74 27.35 28.86
C GLY A 676 12.65 28.88 28.76
N ASP A 677 13.76 29.63 28.63
CA ASP A 677 13.71 31.06 28.31
C ASP A 677 13.52 31.27 26.81
N GLY A 678 12.28 31.55 26.43
CA GLY A 678 11.89 31.71 25.04
C GLY A 678 10.40 31.99 24.86
N TRP A 679 9.88 31.49 23.76
CA TRP A 679 8.46 31.59 23.41
C TRP A 679 7.87 30.22 23.14
N VAL A 680 6.56 30.12 23.30
CA VAL A 680 5.77 28.99 22.81
C VAL A 680 4.87 29.49 21.71
N ILE A 681 4.93 28.83 20.55
CA ILE A 681 4.02 29.06 19.44
C ILE A 681 3.03 27.91 19.34
N SER A 682 1.76 28.21 19.12
CA SER A 682 0.71 27.18 19.06
C SER A 682 -0.47 27.64 18.22
N MET A 683 -1.09 26.74 17.47
CA MET A 683 -2.33 27.05 16.76
C MET A 683 -3.53 26.94 17.69
N VAL A 684 -4.48 27.85 17.53
CA VAL A 684 -5.76 27.92 18.21
C VAL A 684 -6.85 27.73 17.16
N GLU A 685 -7.73 26.75 17.36
CA GLU A 685 -8.99 26.67 16.63
C GLU A 685 -10.02 27.58 17.29
N ARG A 686 -10.57 28.53 16.53
CA ARG A 686 -11.61 29.47 16.94
C ARG A 686 -12.94 28.98 16.38
N ARG A 687 -13.69 28.20 17.17
CA ARG A 687 -14.91 27.53 16.70
C ARG A 687 -16.05 28.50 16.46
N GLY A 688 -16.20 29.50 17.33
CA GLY A 688 -17.21 30.54 17.19
C GLY A 688 -17.01 31.40 15.94
N GLU A 689 -15.75 31.69 15.57
CA GLU A 689 -15.40 32.51 14.41
C GLU A 689 -15.09 31.70 13.14
N ASN A 690 -15.11 30.37 13.21
CA ASN A 690 -14.75 29.46 12.13
C ASN A 690 -13.41 29.83 11.45
N ARG A 691 -12.36 30.00 12.26
CA ARG A 691 -10.99 30.25 11.79
C ARG A 691 -9.93 29.62 12.69
N ASN A 692 -8.66 29.74 12.31
CA ASN A 692 -7.55 29.48 13.21
C ASN A 692 -6.73 30.75 13.46
N ASP A 693 -6.15 30.82 14.65
CA ASP A 693 -5.12 31.81 14.98
C ASP A 693 -3.83 31.08 15.35
N LEU A 694 -2.67 31.69 15.12
CA LEU A 694 -1.39 31.26 15.68
C LEU A 694 -1.05 32.20 16.84
N VAL A 695 -0.87 31.68 18.04
CA VAL A 695 -0.50 32.48 19.21
C VAL A 695 1.00 32.35 19.49
N VAL A 696 1.63 33.46 19.85
CA VAL A 696 2.99 33.50 20.39
C VAL A 696 2.90 33.91 21.85
N ILE A 697 3.44 33.07 22.73
CA ILE A 697 3.36 33.23 24.19
C ILE A 697 4.79 33.37 24.72
N ASP A 698 5.07 34.42 25.50
CA ASP A 698 6.36 34.53 26.19
C ASP A 698 6.33 33.68 27.45
N THR A 699 7.30 32.77 27.60
CA THR A 699 7.44 31.89 28.77
C THR A 699 7.57 32.65 30.10
N LYS A 700 8.04 33.90 30.08
CA LYS A 700 8.09 34.77 31.27
C LYS A 700 6.68 35.18 31.72
N VAL A 701 5.73 35.31 30.79
CA VAL A 701 4.35 35.75 31.07
C VAL A 701 3.34 34.83 30.37
N PHE A 702 3.42 33.54 30.69
CA PHE A 702 2.76 32.45 29.98
C PHE A 702 1.22 32.54 29.91
N GLU A 703 0.58 33.31 30.81
CA GLU A 703 -0.88 33.41 30.89
C GLU A 703 -1.52 34.22 29.76
N LYS A 704 -0.73 34.91 28.92
CA LYS A 704 -1.25 35.75 27.83
C LYS A 704 -0.34 35.70 26.59
N PRO A 705 -0.90 35.92 25.39
CA PRO A 705 -0.08 35.97 24.19
C PRO A 705 0.59 37.34 24.07
N VAL A 706 1.80 37.37 23.48
CA VAL A 706 2.46 38.61 23.04
C VAL A 706 2.05 38.99 21.62
N ALA A 707 1.69 37.99 20.81
CA ALA A 707 1.14 38.18 19.48
C ALA A 707 0.08 37.12 19.12
N ILE A 708 -0.89 37.50 18.31
CA ILE A 708 -1.89 36.62 17.68
C ILE A 708 -1.86 36.88 16.18
N ILE A 709 -1.56 35.85 15.40
CA ILE A 709 -1.55 35.90 13.94
C ILE A 709 -2.83 35.24 13.44
N GLN A 710 -3.71 36.00 12.79
CA GLN A 710 -5.03 35.54 12.40
C GLN A 710 -5.02 34.93 11.00
N LEU A 711 -5.53 33.71 10.86
CA LEU A 711 -5.81 33.15 9.53
C LEU A 711 -7.21 33.58 9.08
N PRO A 712 -7.41 33.85 7.79
CA PRO A 712 -8.72 34.28 7.27
C PRO A 712 -9.70 33.13 7.06
N PHE A 713 -9.34 31.90 7.44
CA PHE A 713 -10.14 30.68 7.27
C PHE A 713 -9.81 29.66 8.36
N HIS A 714 -10.65 28.64 8.47
CA HIS A 714 -10.41 27.45 9.26
C HIS A 714 -9.55 26.43 8.49
N VAL A 715 -8.65 25.76 9.20
CA VAL A 715 -7.84 24.61 8.77
C VAL A 715 -7.99 23.48 9.79
N LYS A 716 -7.94 22.24 9.32
CA LYS A 716 -7.99 21.06 10.19
C LYS A 716 -6.87 21.05 11.23
N ALA A 717 -7.17 20.42 12.36
CA ALA A 717 -6.21 20.17 13.43
C ALA A 717 -4.92 19.51 12.91
N GLN A 718 -3.78 20.00 13.39
CA GLN A 718 -2.49 19.39 13.12
C GLN A 718 -2.34 18.05 13.84
N ILE A 719 -1.46 17.18 13.33
CA ILE A 719 -0.92 16.06 14.11
C ILE A 719 0.30 16.57 14.88
N HIS A 720 1.40 16.88 14.18
CA HIS A 720 2.58 17.49 14.77
C HIS A 720 3.10 18.71 14.00
N GLY A 721 3.91 19.52 14.65
CA GLY A 721 4.64 20.64 14.06
C GLY A 721 6.00 20.89 14.72
N ASN A 722 6.87 21.62 14.02
CA ASN A 722 8.21 21.95 14.48
C ASN A 722 8.64 23.35 14.03
N TRP A 723 9.48 23.98 14.84
CA TRP A 723 10.14 25.24 14.54
C TRP A 723 11.50 24.97 13.88
N VAL A 724 11.80 25.72 12.82
CA VAL A 724 13.13 25.73 12.21
C VAL A 724 13.64 27.16 12.16
N ASP A 725 14.72 27.41 12.89
CA ASP A 725 15.39 28.71 12.94
C ASP A 725 15.91 29.13 11.55
N ALA A 726 15.83 30.43 11.23
CA ALA A 726 16.31 30.97 9.97
C ALA A 726 17.81 30.68 9.74
N ALA A 727 18.63 30.70 10.80
CA ALA A 727 20.06 30.39 10.71
C ALA A 727 20.32 28.95 10.28
N THR A 728 19.40 28.02 10.56
CA THR A 728 19.48 26.62 10.11
C THR A 728 19.16 26.48 8.62
N LEU A 729 18.32 27.36 8.07
CA LEU A 729 17.88 27.31 6.67
C LEU A 729 18.88 27.98 5.70
N GLY A 730 19.81 28.81 6.17
CA GLY A 730 20.72 29.57 5.33
C GLY A 730 19.97 30.61 4.48
N GLU A 731 20.29 30.70 3.17
CA GLU A 731 19.50 31.52 2.23
C GLU A 731 18.13 30.86 1.96
N TRP A 732 17.05 31.51 2.39
CA TRP A 732 15.69 31.03 2.16
C TRP A 732 14.98 31.78 1.03
N LYS A 733 14.14 31.06 0.29
CA LYS A 733 13.25 31.64 -0.75
C LYS A 733 11.93 32.06 -0.14
N SER A 734 11.36 33.16 -0.60
CA SER A 734 10.05 33.63 -0.14
C SER A 734 8.96 32.54 -0.24
N LEU A 735 8.12 32.46 0.79
CA LEU A 735 6.94 31.59 0.76
C LEU A 735 5.87 32.12 -0.18
N VAL A 736 5.89 33.41 -0.48
CA VAL A 736 4.89 34.11 -1.28
C VAL A 736 5.52 34.62 -2.56
N LYS A 737 4.69 34.81 -3.58
CA LYS A 737 5.12 35.40 -4.85
C LYS A 737 5.78 36.75 -4.62
N GLU A 738 7.05 36.82 -4.96
CA GLU A 738 7.81 38.07 -4.94
C GLU A 738 7.37 38.98 -6.09
N ILE A 739 7.22 40.26 -5.78
CA ILE A 739 7.04 41.30 -6.78
C ILE A 739 8.45 41.74 -7.18
N PRO A 740 8.84 41.64 -8.46
CA PRO A 740 10.17 42.07 -8.90
C PRO A 740 10.39 43.54 -8.57
N ASP A 741 11.62 43.88 -8.16
CA ASP A 741 12.01 45.28 -8.01
C ASP A 741 11.78 46.03 -9.32
N PHE A 742 10.96 47.06 -9.27
CA PHE A 742 10.76 47.99 -10.37
C PHE A 742 11.24 49.37 -9.95
N LYS A 743 11.88 50.07 -10.90
CA LYS A 743 12.44 51.40 -10.65
C LYS A 743 11.30 52.41 -10.52
N ILE A 744 11.06 52.89 -9.31
CA ILE A 744 10.20 54.05 -9.08
C ILE A 744 10.94 55.27 -9.62
N SER A 745 10.34 55.98 -10.59
CA SER A 745 10.98 57.10 -11.30
C SER A 745 11.39 58.26 -10.39
N GLY A 746 10.76 58.38 -9.21
CA GLY A 746 10.98 59.47 -8.27
C GLY A 746 10.38 60.81 -8.72
N LEU A 747 9.59 60.82 -9.80
CA LEU A 747 9.06 62.04 -10.44
C LEU A 747 7.62 62.42 -10.05
N GLY A 748 6.88 61.59 -9.30
CA GLY A 748 5.55 61.95 -8.78
C GLY A 748 4.57 60.77 -8.65
N ALA A 749 3.47 60.99 -7.91
CA ALA A 749 2.61 59.95 -7.33
C ALA A 749 1.66 59.19 -8.29
N LEU A 750 1.70 59.41 -9.61
CA LEU A 750 0.68 58.90 -10.55
C LEU A 750 1.21 58.30 -11.86
N GLU A 751 2.48 57.90 -11.95
CA GLU A 751 2.96 57.20 -13.15
C GLU A 751 2.55 55.71 -13.16
N PRO A 752 1.96 55.20 -14.26
CA PRO A 752 1.68 53.77 -14.39
C PRO A 752 2.97 52.95 -14.44
N LEU A 753 2.99 51.83 -13.72
CA LEU A 753 4.13 50.91 -13.54
C LEU A 753 4.68 50.24 -14.83
N PHE A 754 4.11 50.53 -16.00
CA PHE A 754 4.49 49.86 -17.26
C PHE A 754 4.61 50.84 -18.43
N ILE A 755 5.83 51.30 -18.72
CA ILE A 755 6.19 51.74 -20.08
C ILE A 755 6.86 50.55 -20.76
N LYS A 756 6.12 49.82 -21.60
CA LYS A 756 6.74 48.90 -22.58
C LYS A 756 7.56 49.75 -23.56
N SER A 757 8.88 49.76 -23.43
CA SER A 757 9.73 50.33 -24.47
C SER A 757 9.67 49.42 -25.70
N LYS A 758 9.00 49.90 -26.75
CA LYS A 758 9.31 49.50 -28.12
C LYS A 758 10.75 49.91 -28.42
N VAL A 759 11.61 48.95 -28.77
CA VAL A 759 12.43 48.95 -30.00
C VAL A 759 12.59 47.50 -30.42
#